data_AF-K0K2G0-F1
#
_entry.id   AF-K0K2G0-F1
#
_cell.length_a   1.000
_cell.length_b   1.000
_cell.length_c   1.000
_cell.angle_alpha   90.00
_cell.angle_beta   90.00
_cell.angle_gamma   90.00
#
_symmetry.space_group_name_H-M   'P 1'
#
loop_
_entity.id
_entity.type
_entity.pdbx_description
1 polymer ?
#
loop_
_entity_poly.entity_id
_entity_poly.type
_entity_poly.pdbx_seq_one_letter_code
_entity_poly.pdbx_strand_id
1 'polypeptide(L)'
;MSGGRDEATPLRNPFSAMAVARIATFDHDLGAAEVTVQTDGSRRAVAELTSYLDAPPPGAGGVADGAVLLILGEHGAGKSHLARHLVRLAASRLEDRTRSLYLEATAETVTRIYGRVLGHLGVAAVRARVSDFYADIVAEQLQDNGLAGHAVELLRRREIAPHEVVRQLRLMESELLRRVHRELSGVTENEDFGLALALLLRPGFEAAVWSWLNGEDPAPVLVDRGIREPISDELDVLEALGVVALLFGDRQRRFVLVIDEFDKIFPSAQDHALGLAFQKLLEVFSSAGACLVLCGQPDFLFSVDPAVADRITTPVRLAGLSAPQVRDLVESAQAAEFGSRRLEPFSVETVEFVTMVTGGNARKVIRMCRALFQSAHESPGRRVTDEMVREVTREQLGPLSTTEIVMVIHRLLERHGWTYQPDHYLSPGDDARVDFWLTFQDRAGGCAVIVTDSVLSEADANAAVRRITAVTGAAPGAEVVLVVNGVVAAGPAHDLRALLGREPLVHHSRGFAEDLPTAVRAAAGKLPRTPGGDEAGVLRQRMDQINRQQSSLYGFVEQLAEHIDGLRTSSDRRLVEIQHQLVGLAGGSAPAEHAPTAPLPVAVARLFEDGLAALDEITQTELMMRQAFAVDDDSAAVLQAVQRRQTSSGYLEAMGIVAVLGQALVAFQRAVLKWHESDDVRRSTGELPQRALDTLHEICRTYDAVVEYLPLHKLEPLVHLTPWTAPGGAVADLSRPARRARVREHLEGISAQVRHTAVRVASSGRS
;
A
#
# COMPACT_ATOMS: atom_id res chain seq x y z
N MET A 1 50.71 -37.48 -14.19
CA MET A 1 49.25 -37.55 -14.33
C MET A 1 48.65 -36.73 -13.19
N SER A 2 48.28 -35.48 -13.47
CA SER A 2 47.64 -34.57 -12.52
C SER A 2 46.18 -34.46 -12.96
N GLY A 3 45.27 -35.09 -12.22
CA GLY A 3 43.83 -34.99 -12.46
C GLY A 3 43.36 -33.58 -12.12
N GLY A 4 42.84 -32.89 -13.13
CA GLY A 4 42.18 -31.60 -12.96
C GLY A 4 40.99 -31.75 -12.01
N ARG A 5 40.93 -30.88 -11.00
CA ARG A 5 39.69 -30.60 -10.29
C ARG A 5 38.76 -29.92 -11.30
N ASP A 6 37.67 -30.59 -11.66
CA ASP A 6 36.53 -29.92 -12.27
C ASP A 6 36.08 -28.81 -11.31
N GLU A 7 36.33 -27.56 -11.68
CA GLU A 7 35.65 -26.41 -11.08
C GLU A 7 34.16 -26.54 -11.41
N ALA A 8 33.42 -27.14 -10.47
CA ALA A 8 31.97 -27.24 -10.56
C ALA A 8 31.39 -25.83 -10.74
N THR A 9 30.68 -25.63 -11.85
CA THR A 9 29.92 -24.42 -12.13
C THR A 9 29.03 -24.10 -10.93
N PRO A 10 29.00 -22.86 -10.40
CA PRO A 10 28.21 -22.53 -9.23
C PRO A 10 26.73 -22.85 -9.50
N LEU A 11 26.18 -23.79 -8.72
CA LEU A 11 24.78 -24.19 -8.81
C LEU A 11 23.88 -22.98 -8.62
N ARG A 12 23.14 -22.63 -9.67
CA ARG A 12 22.21 -21.51 -9.66
C ARG A 12 21.00 -21.87 -8.79
N ASN A 13 20.63 -20.98 -7.88
CA ASN A 13 19.52 -21.22 -6.96
C ASN A 13 18.19 -21.18 -7.74
N PRO A 14 17.36 -22.25 -7.68
CA PRO A 14 16.13 -22.36 -8.46
C PRO A 14 15.00 -21.44 -7.94
N PHE A 15 15.16 -20.82 -6.77
CA PHE A 15 14.17 -19.94 -6.16
C PHE A 15 14.52 -18.46 -6.36
N SER A 16 13.56 -17.69 -6.88
CA SER A 16 13.72 -16.25 -7.15
C SER A 16 14.02 -15.44 -5.88
N ALA A 17 14.97 -14.50 -5.98
CA ALA A 17 15.35 -13.60 -4.88
C ALA A 17 14.22 -12.67 -4.45
N MET A 18 13.43 -12.20 -5.41
CA MET A 18 12.37 -11.22 -5.12
C MET A 18 11.08 -11.91 -4.66
N ALA A 19 10.84 -13.18 -5.01
CA ALA A 19 9.55 -13.85 -4.80
C ALA A 19 8.35 -12.96 -5.25
N VAL A 20 8.60 -12.13 -6.26
CA VAL A 20 7.65 -11.27 -6.96
C VAL A 20 7.59 -11.79 -8.39
N ALA A 21 6.38 -11.95 -8.90
CA ALA A 21 6.19 -12.22 -10.33
C ALA A 21 6.81 -11.07 -11.13
N ARG A 22 7.62 -11.38 -12.14
CA ARG A 22 8.34 -10.32 -12.86
C ARG A 22 7.30 -9.44 -13.55
N ILE A 23 7.47 -8.13 -13.45
CA ILE A 23 6.63 -7.17 -14.15
C ILE A 23 6.96 -7.35 -15.64
N ALA A 24 6.14 -8.12 -16.34
CA ALA A 24 6.06 -8.03 -17.78
C ALA A 24 5.48 -6.64 -18.07
N THR A 25 6.34 -5.70 -18.41
CA THR A 25 5.92 -4.55 -19.20
C THR A 25 5.26 -5.09 -20.47
N PHE A 26 4.25 -4.38 -20.95
CA PHE A 26 3.31 -4.75 -22.03
C PHE A 26 3.92 -5.35 -23.31
N ASP A 27 5.25 -5.40 -23.47
CA ASP A 27 5.91 -5.83 -24.70
C ASP A 27 7.00 -6.91 -24.59
N HIS A 28 7.58 -7.25 -23.42
CA HIS A 28 8.89 -7.96 -23.49
C HIS A 28 9.22 -9.17 -22.62
N ASP A 29 8.36 -9.71 -21.75
CA ASP A 29 8.81 -10.85 -20.92
C ASP A 29 7.74 -11.91 -20.58
N LEU A 30 6.82 -12.20 -21.51
CA LEU A 30 5.86 -13.31 -21.36
C LEU A 30 6.46 -14.71 -21.59
N GLY A 31 7.74 -14.80 -21.96
CA GLY A 31 8.42 -16.04 -22.35
C GLY A 31 9.19 -16.77 -21.24
N ALA A 32 9.42 -16.15 -20.08
CA ALA A 32 10.04 -16.86 -18.96
C ALA A 32 9.01 -17.80 -18.33
N ALA A 33 9.29 -19.11 -18.32
CA ALA A 33 8.44 -20.11 -17.69
C ALA A 33 8.34 -19.86 -16.17
N GLU A 34 7.34 -19.08 -15.75
CA GLU A 34 7.02 -18.90 -14.35
C GLU A 34 6.41 -20.18 -13.80
N VAL A 35 7.11 -20.78 -12.83
CA VAL A 35 6.65 -21.97 -12.11
C VAL A 35 5.30 -21.66 -11.46
N THR A 36 4.27 -22.41 -11.87
CA THR A 36 2.90 -22.23 -11.39
C THR A 36 2.39 -23.53 -10.78
N VAL A 37 1.93 -23.47 -9.52
CA VAL A 37 1.33 -24.61 -8.82
C VAL A 37 -0.19 -24.44 -8.80
N GLN A 38 -0.91 -25.52 -9.08
CA GLN A 38 -2.37 -25.51 -9.13
C GLN A 38 -2.98 -25.64 -7.74
N THR A 39 -3.65 -24.57 -7.29
CA THR A 39 -4.48 -24.52 -6.09
C THR A 39 -5.97 -24.66 -6.46
N ASP A 40 -6.84 -24.89 -5.47
CA ASP A 40 -8.30 -24.87 -5.73
C ASP A 40 -8.76 -23.51 -6.26
N GLY A 41 -8.22 -22.42 -5.69
CA GLY A 41 -8.49 -21.06 -6.15
C GLY A 41 -8.04 -20.83 -7.59
N SER A 42 -6.81 -21.22 -7.94
CA SER A 42 -6.32 -21.07 -9.33
C SER A 42 -7.10 -21.95 -10.31
N ARG A 43 -7.44 -23.19 -9.94
CA ARG A 43 -8.27 -24.07 -10.79
C ARG A 43 -9.63 -23.46 -11.06
N ARG A 44 -10.29 -22.92 -10.03
CA ARG A 44 -11.59 -22.26 -10.19
C ARG A 44 -11.49 -21.04 -11.10
N ALA A 45 -10.54 -20.13 -10.85
CA ALA A 45 -10.36 -18.95 -11.70
C ALA A 45 -10.05 -19.31 -13.16
N VAL A 46 -9.19 -20.30 -13.38
CA VAL A 46 -8.88 -20.80 -14.73
C VAL A 46 -10.09 -21.43 -15.39
N ALA A 47 -10.88 -22.24 -14.65
CA ALA A 47 -12.07 -22.88 -15.19
C ALA A 47 -13.13 -21.84 -15.61
N GLU A 48 -13.37 -20.82 -14.79
CA GLU A 48 -14.32 -19.75 -15.11
C GLU A 48 -13.87 -18.95 -16.35
N LEU A 49 -12.60 -18.54 -16.39
CA LEU A 49 -12.07 -17.83 -17.56
C LEU A 49 -12.12 -18.70 -18.83
N THR A 50 -11.77 -19.98 -18.73
CA THR A 50 -11.82 -20.92 -19.85
C THR A 50 -13.27 -21.12 -20.31
N SER A 51 -14.21 -21.25 -19.38
CA SER A 51 -15.63 -21.37 -19.68
C SER A 51 -16.15 -20.15 -20.44
N TYR A 52 -15.76 -18.95 -20.03
CA TYR A 52 -16.08 -17.71 -20.74
C TYR A 52 -15.45 -17.66 -22.15
N LEU A 53 -14.17 -18.03 -22.28
CA LEU A 53 -13.47 -18.01 -23.56
C LEU A 53 -14.02 -19.05 -24.55
N ASP A 54 -14.36 -20.24 -24.06
CA ASP A 54 -14.84 -21.36 -24.86
C ASP A 54 -16.37 -21.33 -25.07
N ALA A 55 -17.08 -20.42 -24.40
CA ALA A 55 -18.52 -20.24 -24.59
C ALA A 55 -18.81 -19.89 -26.07
N PRO A 56 -19.78 -20.57 -26.71
CA PRO A 56 -20.14 -20.26 -28.09
C PRO A 56 -20.62 -18.80 -28.19
N PRO A 57 -20.35 -18.12 -29.32
CA PRO A 57 -20.94 -16.82 -29.56
C PRO A 57 -22.47 -16.98 -29.53
N PRO A 58 -23.21 -16.12 -28.81
CA PRO A 58 -24.66 -16.16 -28.84
C PRO A 58 -25.18 -16.15 -30.28
N GLY A 59 -26.14 -17.02 -30.58
CA GLY A 59 -26.89 -16.96 -31.84
C GLY A 59 -27.65 -15.64 -31.97
N ALA A 60 -28.22 -15.38 -33.14
CA ALA A 60 -29.04 -14.19 -33.42
C ALA A 60 -30.27 -14.13 -32.49
N GLY A 61 -30.10 -13.57 -31.29
CA GLY A 61 -31.12 -13.49 -30.24
C GLY A 61 -30.65 -13.83 -28.82
N GLY A 62 -29.45 -14.38 -28.63
CA GLY A 62 -28.86 -14.60 -27.30
C GLY A 62 -28.03 -13.39 -26.84
N VAL A 63 -28.04 -13.09 -25.54
CA VAL A 63 -27.07 -12.15 -24.94
C VAL A 63 -25.78 -12.94 -24.67
N ALA A 64 -24.61 -12.39 -25.03
CA ALA A 64 -23.34 -12.97 -24.62
C ALA A 64 -23.17 -12.67 -23.14
N ASP A 65 -23.16 -13.69 -22.30
CA ASP A 65 -22.90 -13.48 -20.88
C ASP A 65 -21.42 -13.12 -20.68
N GLY A 66 -21.16 -11.87 -20.32
CA GLY A 66 -19.88 -11.44 -19.79
C GLY A 66 -19.65 -12.04 -18.40
N ALA A 67 -18.40 -11.99 -17.92
CA ALA A 67 -18.02 -12.61 -16.66
C ALA A 67 -17.26 -11.62 -15.77
N VAL A 68 -17.63 -11.55 -14.49
CA VAL A 68 -16.90 -10.75 -13.49
C VAL A 68 -16.33 -11.69 -12.44
N LEU A 69 -15.00 -11.80 -12.41
CA LEU A 69 -14.26 -12.64 -11.47
C LEU A 69 -13.58 -11.76 -10.43
N LEU A 70 -13.77 -12.08 -9.15
CA LEU A 70 -13.09 -11.39 -8.06
C LEU A 70 -12.12 -12.35 -7.36
N ILE A 71 -10.82 -12.07 -7.43
CA ILE A 71 -9.75 -12.84 -6.81
C ILE A 71 -9.30 -12.16 -5.52
N LEU A 72 -9.51 -12.85 -4.40
CA LEU A 72 -9.24 -12.33 -3.06
C LEU A 72 -8.15 -13.16 -2.38
N GLY A 73 -7.26 -12.50 -1.65
CA GLY A 73 -6.26 -13.21 -0.88
C GLY A 73 -5.36 -12.28 -0.09
N GLU A 74 -4.72 -12.81 0.94
CA GLU A 74 -3.76 -12.05 1.75
C GLU A 74 -2.54 -11.61 0.93
N HIS A 75 -1.75 -10.71 1.51
CA HIS A 75 -0.50 -10.28 0.90
C HIS A 75 0.46 -11.47 0.74
N GLY A 76 0.98 -11.68 -0.48
CA GLY A 76 1.86 -12.81 -0.80
C GLY A 76 1.16 -14.15 -1.08
N ALA A 77 -0.18 -14.19 -1.13
CA ALA A 77 -0.96 -15.40 -1.47
C ALA A 77 -0.91 -15.79 -2.97
N GLY A 78 -0.29 -14.98 -3.84
CA GLY A 78 -0.16 -15.29 -5.28
C GLY A 78 -1.20 -14.65 -6.20
N LYS A 79 -1.95 -13.63 -5.74
CA LYS A 79 -2.94 -12.89 -6.56
C LYS A 79 -2.36 -12.39 -7.89
N SER A 80 -1.29 -11.59 -7.84
CA SER A 80 -0.61 -11.04 -9.01
C SER A 80 -0.01 -12.10 -9.94
N HIS A 81 0.36 -13.27 -9.39
CA HIS A 81 0.82 -14.41 -10.18
C HIS A 81 -0.34 -15.02 -10.96
N LEU A 82 -1.48 -15.25 -10.28
CA LEU A 82 -2.69 -15.77 -10.91
C LEU A 82 -3.24 -14.78 -11.96
N ALA A 83 -3.28 -13.48 -11.67
CA ALA A 83 -3.68 -12.43 -12.60
C ALA A 83 -2.91 -12.50 -13.93
N ARG A 84 -1.58 -12.55 -13.87
CA ARG A 84 -0.71 -12.70 -15.05
C ARG A 84 -0.91 -14.04 -15.75
N HIS A 85 -1.10 -15.13 -15.00
CA HIS A 85 -1.40 -16.43 -15.59
C HIS A 85 -2.70 -16.42 -16.38
N LEU A 86 -3.75 -15.78 -15.87
CA LEU A 86 -5.05 -15.63 -16.54
C LEU A 86 -4.93 -14.78 -17.82
N VAL A 87 -4.17 -13.68 -17.78
CA VAL A 87 -3.91 -12.86 -18.98
C VAL A 87 -3.15 -13.65 -20.04
N ARG A 88 -2.12 -14.41 -19.65
CA ARG A 88 -1.39 -15.30 -20.60
C ARG A 88 -2.31 -16.36 -21.19
N LEU A 89 -3.17 -16.97 -20.36
CA LEU A 89 -4.14 -17.95 -20.82
C LEU A 89 -5.09 -17.33 -21.85
N ALA A 90 -5.67 -16.16 -21.55
CA ALA A 90 -6.49 -15.42 -22.49
C ALA A 90 -5.73 -15.08 -23.79
N ALA A 91 -4.53 -14.52 -23.69
CA ALA A 91 -3.69 -14.15 -24.84
C ALA A 91 -3.30 -15.34 -25.73
N SER A 92 -3.22 -16.55 -25.18
CA SER A 92 -2.93 -17.78 -25.94
C SER A 92 -4.16 -18.41 -26.60
N ARG A 93 -5.36 -18.08 -26.12
CA ARG A 93 -6.65 -18.52 -26.68
C ARG A 93 -7.22 -17.51 -27.68
N LEU A 94 -6.92 -16.22 -27.49
CA LEU A 94 -7.37 -15.15 -28.35
C LEU A 94 -6.34 -14.93 -29.47
N GLU A 95 -6.81 -14.84 -30.71
CA GLU A 95 -5.94 -14.58 -31.88
C GLU A 95 -5.28 -13.19 -31.85
N ASP A 96 -5.88 -12.26 -31.11
CA ASP A 96 -5.50 -10.85 -31.04
C ASP A 96 -5.18 -10.47 -29.59
N ARG A 97 -3.91 -10.15 -29.34
CA ARG A 97 -3.39 -9.83 -27.99
C ARG A 97 -3.98 -8.56 -27.40
N THR A 98 -4.47 -7.63 -28.23
CA THR A 98 -5.15 -6.41 -27.76
C THR A 98 -6.44 -6.70 -27.00
N ARG A 99 -6.91 -7.96 -27.06
CA ARG A 99 -8.14 -8.42 -26.38
C ARG A 99 -7.90 -9.00 -24.99
N SER A 100 -6.64 -9.05 -24.53
CA SER A 100 -6.29 -9.49 -23.18
C SER A 100 -5.36 -8.46 -22.54
N LEU A 101 -5.87 -7.69 -21.59
CA LEU A 101 -5.13 -6.60 -20.96
C LEU A 101 -4.86 -6.89 -19.48
N TYR A 102 -3.66 -6.54 -19.03
CA TYR A 102 -3.25 -6.56 -17.63
C TYR A 102 -3.01 -5.14 -17.15
N LEU A 103 -3.60 -4.77 -16.03
CA LEU A 103 -3.39 -3.51 -15.34
C LEU A 103 -2.97 -3.79 -13.91
N GLU A 104 -1.97 -3.05 -13.45
CA GLU A 104 -1.55 -3.05 -12.05
C GLU A 104 -1.89 -1.68 -11.48
N ALA A 105 -2.75 -1.67 -10.47
CA ALA A 105 -3.08 -0.48 -9.71
C ALA A 105 -1.88 -0.04 -8.86
N THR A 106 -0.97 0.72 -9.47
CA THR A 106 0.10 1.39 -8.71
C THR A 106 -0.48 2.59 -7.96
N ALA A 107 0.29 3.23 -7.07
CA ALA A 107 -0.11 4.47 -6.38
C ALA A 107 -0.18 5.70 -7.32
N GLU A 108 -0.36 5.48 -8.62
CA GLU A 108 -0.53 6.52 -9.63
C GLU A 108 -2.01 6.87 -9.79
N THR A 109 -2.29 8.03 -10.37
CA THR A 109 -3.66 8.49 -10.64
C THR A 109 -4.39 7.55 -11.61
N VAL A 110 -5.68 7.33 -11.38
CA VAL A 110 -6.54 6.43 -12.18
C VAL A 110 -6.52 6.80 -13.67
N THR A 111 -6.42 8.09 -13.99
CA THR A 111 -6.26 8.62 -15.36
C THR A 111 -5.01 8.08 -16.07
N ARG A 112 -3.88 7.91 -15.36
CA ARG A 112 -2.66 7.33 -15.94
C ARG A 112 -2.82 5.84 -16.26
N ILE A 113 -3.57 5.12 -15.43
CA ILE A 113 -3.87 3.71 -15.67
C ILE A 113 -4.67 3.56 -16.96
N TYR A 114 -5.69 4.41 -17.14
CA TYR A 114 -6.49 4.47 -18.36
C TYR A 114 -5.68 4.87 -19.60
N GLY A 115 -4.81 5.88 -19.50
CA GLY A 115 -3.92 6.27 -20.59
C GLY A 115 -3.03 5.10 -21.08
N ARG A 116 -2.62 4.18 -20.20
CA ARG A 116 -1.89 2.97 -20.61
C ARG A 116 -2.76 1.97 -21.36
N VAL A 117 -4.02 1.79 -20.95
CA VAL A 117 -5.01 0.95 -21.67
C VAL A 117 -5.14 1.45 -23.10
N LEU A 118 -5.43 2.75 -23.26
CA LEU A 118 -5.55 3.35 -24.58
C LEU A 118 -4.26 3.28 -25.38
N GLY A 119 -3.12 3.60 -24.75
CA GLY A 119 -1.81 3.52 -25.40
C GLY A 119 -1.53 2.11 -25.96
N HIS A 120 -1.92 1.06 -25.24
CA HIS A 120 -1.75 -0.33 -25.69
C HIS A 120 -2.71 -0.72 -26.83
N LEU A 121 -3.96 -0.24 -26.79
CA LEU A 121 -4.92 -0.47 -27.87
C LEU A 121 -4.51 0.29 -29.15
N GLY A 122 -4.09 1.54 -28.99
CA GLY A 122 -3.74 2.46 -30.07
C GLY A 122 -4.95 3.00 -30.85
N VAL A 123 -4.77 4.18 -31.44
CA VAL A 123 -5.84 4.91 -32.17
C VAL A 123 -6.43 4.09 -33.31
N ALA A 124 -5.60 3.31 -34.02
CA ALA A 124 -6.04 2.51 -35.15
C ALA A 124 -6.98 1.39 -34.73
N ALA A 125 -6.69 0.71 -33.59
CA ALA A 125 -7.56 -0.35 -33.10
C ALA A 125 -8.89 0.21 -32.60
N VAL A 126 -8.87 1.30 -31.82
CA VAL A 126 -10.09 1.95 -31.33
C VAL A 126 -10.97 2.41 -32.50
N ARG A 127 -10.39 3.09 -33.50
CA ARG A 127 -11.13 3.48 -34.72
C ARG A 127 -11.71 2.28 -35.46
N ALA A 128 -10.94 1.22 -35.64
CA ALA A 128 -11.42 0.01 -36.29
C ALA A 128 -12.60 -0.61 -35.52
N ARG A 129 -12.56 -0.61 -34.19
CA ARG A 129 -13.67 -1.08 -33.35
C ARG A 129 -14.92 -0.19 -33.46
N VAL A 130 -14.77 1.13 -33.45
CA VAL A 130 -15.91 2.04 -33.64
C VAL A 130 -16.53 1.86 -35.04
N SER A 131 -15.70 1.64 -36.06
CA SER A 131 -16.18 1.33 -37.41
C SER A 131 -16.91 -0.01 -37.48
N ASP A 132 -16.42 -1.03 -36.77
CA ASP A 132 -17.08 -2.33 -36.67
C ASP A 132 -18.44 -2.21 -35.97
N PHE A 133 -18.50 -1.47 -34.86
CA PHE A 133 -19.74 -1.18 -34.13
C PHE A 133 -20.75 -0.44 -35.02
N TYR A 134 -20.29 0.54 -35.79
CA TYR A 134 -21.13 1.21 -36.78
C TYR A 134 -21.66 0.24 -37.84
N ALA A 135 -20.81 -0.67 -38.34
CA ALA A 135 -21.23 -1.68 -39.31
C ALA A 135 -22.33 -2.61 -38.78
N ASP A 136 -22.31 -2.95 -37.48
CA ASP A 136 -23.36 -3.75 -36.85
C ASP A 136 -24.69 -3.01 -36.78
N ILE A 137 -24.67 -1.71 -36.42
CA ILE A 137 -25.89 -0.87 -36.43
C ILE A 137 -26.46 -0.75 -37.85
N VAL A 138 -25.61 -0.61 -38.88
CA VAL A 138 -26.07 -0.61 -40.27
C VAL A 138 -26.65 -1.97 -40.65
N ALA A 139 -26.02 -3.06 -40.23
CA ALA A 139 -26.49 -4.41 -40.52
C ALA A 139 -27.84 -4.72 -39.85
N GLU A 140 -28.05 -4.32 -38.60
CA GLU A 140 -29.34 -4.41 -37.91
C GLU A 140 -30.42 -3.60 -38.64
N GLN A 141 -30.14 -2.34 -38.99
CA GLN A 141 -31.10 -1.51 -39.72
C GLN A 141 -31.49 -2.12 -41.07
N LEU A 142 -30.55 -2.75 -41.79
CA LEU A 142 -30.83 -3.45 -43.04
C LEU A 142 -31.70 -4.69 -42.82
N GLN A 143 -31.42 -5.44 -41.76
CA GLN A 143 -32.20 -6.61 -41.38
C GLN A 143 -33.64 -6.24 -41.01
N ASP A 144 -33.83 -5.19 -40.21
CA ASP A 144 -35.15 -4.69 -39.76
C ASP A 144 -36.01 -4.20 -40.94
N ASN A 145 -35.38 -3.62 -41.95
CA ASN A 145 -36.06 -3.16 -43.17
C ASN A 145 -36.23 -4.25 -44.24
N GLY A 146 -35.82 -5.50 -43.94
CA GLY A 146 -35.93 -6.64 -44.87
C GLY A 146 -35.07 -6.51 -46.13
N LEU A 147 -34.03 -5.68 -46.10
CA LEU A 147 -33.17 -5.38 -47.24
C LEU A 147 -31.86 -6.19 -47.21
N ALA A 148 -31.47 -6.71 -48.38
CA ALA A 148 -30.12 -7.17 -48.74
C ALA A 148 -29.40 -8.09 -47.73
N GLY A 149 -29.90 -9.31 -47.50
CA GLY A 149 -29.24 -10.32 -46.66
C GLY A 149 -27.77 -10.60 -47.02
N HIS A 150 -27.37 -10.42 -48.29
CA HIS A 150 -25.96 -10.50 -48.69
C HIS A 150 -25.11 -9.33 -48.17
N ALA A 151 -25.63 -8.10 -48.18
CA ALA A 151 -24.92 -6.94 -47.64
C ALA A 151 -24.80 -7.01 -46.10
N VAL A 152 -25.83 -7.54 -45.42
CA VAL A 152 -25.78 -7.82 -43.97
C VAL A 152 -24.67 -8.81 -43.65
N GLU A 153 -24.55 -9.90 -44.43
CA GLU A 153 -23.49 -10.89 -44.22
C GLU A 153 -22.10 -10.30 -44.48
N LEU A 154 -21.92 -9.52 -45.54
CA LEU A 154 -20.65 -8.84 -45.85
C LEU A 154 -20.26 -7.82 -44.78
N LEU A 155 -21.22 -7.07 -44.23
CA LEU A 155 -20.99 -6.14 -43.11
C LEU A 155 -20.60 -6.89 -41.84
N ARG A 156 -21.25 -8.00 -41.52
CA ARG A 156 -20.91 -8.83 -40.34
C ARG A 156 -19.52 -9.45 -40.47
N ARG A 157 -19.14 -9.86 -41.67
CA ARG A 157 -17.79 -10.38 -41.98
C ARG A 157 -16.73 -9.30 -42.11
N ARG A 158 -17.10 -8.02 -42.06
CA ARG A 158 -16.20 -6.86 -42.22
C ARG A 158 -15.49 -6.83 -43.58
N GLU A 159 -16.13 -7.38 -44.62
CA GLU A 159 -15.59 -7.42 -45.98
C GLU A 159 -15.84 -6.11 -46.75
N ILE A 160 -16.78 -5.29 -46.29
CA ILE A 160 -17.14 -4.01 -46.90
C ILE A 160 -17.23 -2.90 -45.85
N ALA A 161 -16.86 -1.68 -46.23
CA ALA A 161 -16.93 -0.53 -45.34
C ALA A 161 -18.39 -0.05 -45.17
N PRO A 162 -18.85 0.25 -43.93
CA PRO A 162 -20.24 0.64 -43.68
C PRO A 162 -20.66 1.91 -44.44
N HIS A 163 -19.75 2.88 -44.60
CA HIS A 163 -20.04 4.11 -45.37
C HIS A 163 -20.32 3.84 -46.85
N GLU A 164 -19.73 2.79 -47.44
CA GLU A 164 -19.99 2.43 -48.84
C GLU A 164 -21.41 1.90 -49.01
N VAL A 165 -21.86 1.06 -48.08
CA VAL A 165 -23.22 0.49 -48.06
C VAL A 165 -24.26 1.58 -47.84
N VAL A 166 -24.03 2.46 -46.86
CA VAL A 166 -24.91 3.60 -46.55
C VAL A 166 -25.07 4.50 -47.78
N ARG A 167 -23.97 4.81 -48.48
CA ARG A 167 -24.00 5.62 -49.70
C ARG A 167 -24.70 4.92 -50.87
N GLN A 168 -24.41 3.64 -51.09
CA GLN A 168 -25.01 2.86 -52.20
C GLN A 168 -26.50 2.66 -52.03
N LEU A 169 -26.95 2.35 -50.81
CA LEU A 169 -28.36 2.13 -50.48
C LEU A 169 -29.10 3.44 -50.11
N ARG A 170 -28.41 4.59 -50.15
CA ARG A 170 -28.93 5.92 -49.81
C ARG A 170 -29.62 5.96 -48.45
N LEU A 171 -29.05 5.27 -47.47
CA LEU A 171 -29.54 5.33 -46.09
C LEU A 171 -29.28 6.71 -45.49
N MET A 172 -30.12 7.11 -44.54
CA MET A 172 -29.96 8.37 -43.79
C MET A 172 -28.80 8.24 -42.80
N GLU A 173 -27.58 8.58 -43.22
CA GLU A 173 -26.37 8.51 -42.38
C GLU A 173 -26.51 9.29 -41.07
N SER A 174 -27.22 10.42 -41.08
CA SER A 174 -27.48 11.23 -39.88
C SER A 174 -28.38 10.54 -38.84
N GLU A 175 -29.20 9.58 -39.25
CA GLU A 175 -30.02 8.78 -38.34
C GLU A 175 -29.20 7.64 -37.72
N LEU A 176 -28.39 6.96 -38.54
CA LEU A 176 -27.51 5.89 -38.09
C LEU A 176 -26.45 6.42 -37.12
N LEU A 177 -25.81 7.56 -37.41
CA LEU A 177 -24.85 8.18 -36.48
C LEU A 177 -25.51 8.65 -35.17
N ARG A 178 -26.76 9.12 -35.21
CA ARG A 178 -27.52 9.44 -33.98
C ARG A 178 -27.83 8.18 -33.17
N ARG A 179 -28.07 7.04 -33.84
CA ARG A 179 -28.25 5.74 -33.17
C ARG A 179 -26.95 5.27 -32.52
N VAL A 180 -25.82 5.33 -33.23
CA VAL A 180 -24.48 5.06 -32.67
C VAL A 180 -24.23 5.90 -31.43
N HIS A 181 -24.42 7.21 -31.52
CA HIS A 181 -24.24 8.13 -30.41
C HIS A 181 -25.13 7.75 -29.21
N ARG A 182 -26.41 7.43 -29.45
CA ARG A 182 -27.35 7.03 -28.38
C ARG A 182 -26.99 5.70 -27.72
N GLU A 183 -26.54 4.72 -28.49
CA GLU A 183 -26.15 3.41 -27.94
C GLU A 183 -24.83 3.52 -27.14
N LEU A 184 -23.85 4.29 -27.64
CA LEU A 184 -22.61 4.55 -26.90
C LEU A 184 -22.86 5.38 -25.62
N SER A 185 -23.72 6.41 -25.70
CA SER A 185 -24.09 7.24 -24.54
C SER A 185 -25.03 6.53 -23.57
N GLY A 186 -25.69 5.44 -23.99
CA GLY A 186 -26.52 4.63 -23.10
C GLY A 186 -25.70 3.78 -22.12
N VAL A 187 -24.41 3.63 -22.38
CA VAL A 187 -23.46 2.83 -21.57
C VAL A 187 -22.66 3.70 -20.61
N THR A 188 -22.41 4.96 -20.96
CA THR A 188 -21.78 5.98 -20.09
C THR A 188 -22.85 6.90 -19.46
N GLU A 189 -22.53 7.69 -18.44
CA GLU A 189 -23.38 8.85 -18.06
C GLU A 189 -22.87 10.14 -18.71
N ASN A 190 -21.63 10.10 -19.19
CA ASN A 190 -20.98 11.15 -19.94
C ASN A 190 -21.29 11.00 -21.45
N GLU A 191 -22.12 11.90 -21.97
CA GLU A 191 -22.52 11.98 -23.38
C GLU A 191 -21.33 12.33 -24.32
N ASP A 192 -20.24 12.89 -23.77
CA ASP A 192 -19.08 13.31 -24.55
C ASP A 192 -18.36 12.12 -25.18
N PHE A 193 -18.33 10.96 -24.51
CA PHE A 193 -17.76 9.73 -25.09
C PHE A 193 -18.49 9.30 -26.36
N GLY A 194 -19.83 9.28 -26.32
CA GLY A 194 -20.64 8.91 -27.48
C GLY A 194 -20.42 9.88 -28.64
N LEU A 195 -20.27 11.17 -28.35
CA LEU A 195 -19.99 12.20 -29.36
C LEU A 195 -18.59 12.06 -29.95
N ALA A 196 -17.57 11.92 -29.10
CA ALA A 196 -16.17 11.79 -29.49
C ALA A 196 -15.95 10.55 -30.37
N LEU A 197 -16.50 9.40 -29.99
CA LEU A 197 -16.38 8.18 -30.77
C LEU A 197 -17.11 8.28 -32.12
N ALA A 198 -18.29 8.91 -32.16
CA ALA A 198 -18.97 9.17 -33.44
C ALA A 198 -18.15 10.08 -34.37
N LEU A 199 -17.34 11.00 -33.80
CA LEU A 199 -16.41 11.84 -34.56
C LEU A 199 -15.21 11.05 -35.11
N LEU A 200 -14.78 9.94 -34.51
CA LEU A 200 -13.71 9.08 -35.06
C LEU A 200 -14.07 8.45 -36.41
N LEU A 201 -15.37 8.33 -36.72
CA LEU A 201 -15.85 7.89 -38.04
C LEU A 201 -15.68 8.96 -39.11
N ARG A 202 -15.41 10.22 -38.73
CA ARG A 202 -15.21 11.34 -39.65
C ARG A 202 -13.71 11.61 -39.84
N PRO A 203 -13.23 11.72 -41.09
CA PRO A 203 -11.85 12.10 -41.36
C PRO A 203 -11.50 13.46 -40.76
N GLY A 204 -10.31 13.60 -40.21
CA GLY A 204 -9.75 14.86 -39.70
C GLY A 204 -9.98 15.10 -38.21
N PHE A 205 -10.71 14.22 -37.51
CA PHE A 205 -10.95 14.32 -36.07
C PHE A 205 -10.08 13.36 -35.25
N GLU A 206 -9.33 12.46 -35.89
CA GLU A 206 -8.65 11.35 -35.22
C GLU A 206 -7.67 11.84 -34.15
N ALA A 207 -6.81 12.81 -34.48
CA ALA A 207 -5.83 13.35 -33.53
C ALA A 207 -6.49 14.10 -32.37
N ALA A 208 -7.54 14.89 -32.64
CA ALA A 208 -8.24 15.66 -31.62
C ALA A 208 -8.96 14.75 -30.62
N VAL A 209 -9.71 13.76 -31.13
CA VAL A 209 -10.40 12.79 -30.27
C VAL A 209 -9.40 11.92 -29.51
N TRP A 210 -8.30 11.51 -30.14
CA TRP A 210 -7.28 10.71 -29.47
C TRP A 210 -6.61 11.46 -28.32
N SER A 211 -6.25 12.73 -28.53
CA SER A 211 -5.70 13.61 -27.49
C SER A 211 -6.67 13.73 -26.29
N TRP A 212 -7.94 14.03 -26.56
CA TRP A 212 -8.98 14.09 -25.51
C TRP A 212 -9.18 12.76 -24.77
N LEU A 213 -9.23 11.63 -25.50
CA LEU A 213 -9.31 10.30 -24.88
C LEU A 213 -8.11 10.00 -23.97
N ASN A 214 -6.93 10.59 -24.18
CA ASN A 214 -5.80 10.44 -23.27
C ASN A 214 -5.87 11.36 -22.03
N GLY A 215 -6.96 12.11 -21.85
CA GLY A 215 -7.16 13.05 -20.74
C GLY A 215 -6.58 14.44 -20.98
N GLU A 216 -6.20 14.78 -22.22
CA GLU A 216 -5.80 16.16 -22.57
C GLU A 216 -7.03 17.07 -22.74
N ASP A 217 -6.80 18.39 -22.65
CA ASP A 217 -7.86 19.38 -22.88
C ASP A 217 -8.49 19.23 -24.27
N PRO A 218 -9.83 19.34 -24.40
CA PRO A 218 -10.50 19.18 -25.67
C PRO A 218 -10.05 20.27 -26.65
N ALA A 219 -9.62 19.84 -27.84
CA ALA A 219 -9.26 20.77 -28.92
C ALA A 219 -10.43 21.68 -29.29
N PRO A 220 -10.21 22.90 -29.82
CA PRO A 220 -11.28 23.85 -30.16
C PRO A 220 -12.38 23.25 -31.05
N VAL A 221 -12.00 22.35 -31.97
CA VAL A 221 -12.93 21.65 -32.86
C VAL A 221 -13.88 20.69 -32.14
N LEU A 222 -13.48 20.18 -30.96
CA LEU A 222 -14.31 19.35 -30.09
C LEU A 222 -15.19 20.22 -29.18
N VAL A 223 -14.66 21.34 -28.69
CA VAL A 223 -15.41 22.33 -27.91
C VAL A 223 -16.57 22.90 -28.70
N ASP A 224 -16.36 23.24 -29.97
CA ASP A 224 -17.41 23.71 -30.90
C ASP A 224 -18.52 22.66 -31.12
N ARG A 225 -18.26 21.40 -30.79
CA ARG A 225 -19.19 20.28 -30.95
C ARG A 225 -19.86 19.84 -29.66
N GLY A 226 -19.44 20.37 -28.51
CA GLY A 226 -20.08 20.11 -27.22
C GLY A 226 -19.17 19.53 -26.15
N ILE A 227 -17.99 18.99 -26.52
CA ILE A 227 -17.05 18.38 -25.59
C ILE A 227 -16.23 19.47 -24.91
N ARG A 228 -16.51 19.76 -23.64
CA ARG A 228 -15.97 20.94 -22.95
C ARG A 228 -14.97 20.61 -21.86
N GLU A 229 -15.02 19.40 -21.33
CA GLU A 229 -14.24 19.01 -20.15
C GLU A 229 -13.27 17.87 -20.51
N PRO A 230 -12.05 17.86 -19.93
CA PRO A 230 -11.12 16.75 -20.06
C PRO A 230 -11.51 15.59 -19.13
N ILE A 231 -11.14 14.37 -19.53
CA ILE A 231 -11.23 13.17 -18.69
C ILE A 231 -10.21 13.32 -17.54
N SER A 232 -10.67 13.77 -16.38
CA SER A 232 -9.76 14.23 -15.31
C SER A 232 -10.03 13.62 -13.94
N ASP A 233 -11.22 13.08 -13.70
CA ASP A 233 -11.59 12.45 -12.44
C ASP A 233 -11.68 10.92 -12.52
N GLU A 234 -11.95 10.28 -11.39
CA GLU A 234 -12.06 8.82 -11.30
C GLU A 234 -13.35 8.30 -11.96
N LEU A 235 -14.43 9.07 -11.94
CA LEU A 235 -15.72 8.68 -12.51
C LEU A 235 -15.63 8.58 -14.04
N ASP A 236 -15.08 9.62 -14.68
CA ASP A 236 -14.84 9.67 -16.13
C ASP A 236 -14.02 8.46 -16.60
N VAL A 237 -13.01 8.06 -15.81
CA VAL A 237 -12.17 6.93 -16.16
C VAL A 237 -12.92 5.60 -16.07
N LEU A 238 -13.78 5.40 -15.08
CA LEU A 238 -14.61 4.19 -15.00
C LEU A 238 -15.56 4.10 -16.19
N GLU A 239 -16.17 5.21 -16.55
CA GLU A 239 -17.01 5.28 -17.73
C GLU A 239 -16.23 4.97 -19.01
N ALA A 240 -15.03 5.52 -19.12
CA ALA A 240 -14.14 5.26 -20.24
C ALA A 240 -13.73 3.78 -20.35
N LEU A 241 -13.50 3.10 -19.22
CA LEU A 241 -13.26 1.65 -19.19
C LEU A 241 -14.51 0.86 -19.62
N GLY A 242 -15.71 1.34 -19.26
CA GLY A 242 -16.97 0.77 -19.74
C GLY A 242 -17.12 0.89 -21.26
N VAL A 243 -16.73 2.02 -21.83
CA VAL A 243 -16.69 2.22 -23.30
C VAL A 243 -15.73 1.25 -23.97
N VAL A 244 -14.54 1.05 -23.39
CA VAL A 244 -13.58 0.05 -23.90
C VAL A 244 -14.18 -1.35 -23.83
N ALA A 245 -14.86 -1.70 -22.74
CA ALA A 245 -15.53 -2.98 -22.60
C ALA A 245 -16.59 -3.20 -23.67
N LEU A 246 -17.38 -2.18 -24.00
CA LEU A 246 -18.40 -2.23 -25.05
C LEU A 246 -17.80 -2.35 -26.46
N LEU A 247 -16.73 -1.62 -26.76
CA LEU A 247 -16.12 -1.62 -28.09
C LEU A 247 -15.35 -2.92 -28.39
N PHE A 248 -14.80 -3.55 -27.35
CA PHE A 248 -13.95 -4.72 -27.49
C PHE A 248 -14.64 -6.03 -27.08
N GLY A 249 -15.62 -5.98 -26.17
CA GLY A 249 -16.55 -7.05 -25.86
C GLY A 249 -17.81 -6.89 -26.69
N ASP A 250 -18.02 -7.81 -27.62
CA ASP A 250 -19.24 -7.87 -28.44
C ASP A 250 -19.66 -9.34 -28.61
N ARG A 251 -20.90 -9.58 -29.08
CA ARG A 251 -21.54 -10.88 -29.29
C ARG A 251 -20.72 -11.89 -30.09
N GLN A 252 -19.71 -11.47 -30.85
CA GLN A 252 -18.80 -12.36 -31.57
C GLN A 252 -17.35 -12.34 -31.09
N ARG A 253 -17.01 -11.53 -30.09
CA ARG A 253 -15.62 -11.24 -29.72
C ARG A 253 -15.45 -11.20 -28.21
N ARG A 254 -14.56 -12.05 -27.72
CA ARG A 254 -14.16 -12.09 -26.31
C ARG A 254 -13.12 -11.03 -26.01
N PHE A 255 -13.32 -10.32 -24.92
CA PHE A 255 -12.39 -9.36 -24.32
C PHE A 255 -12.14 -9.72 -22.86
N VAL A 256 -10.89 -9.59 -22.40
CA VAL A 256 -10.48 -9.87 -21.03
C VAL A 256 -9.67 -8.69 -20.49
N LEU A 257 -10.16 -8.07 -19.43
CA LEU A 257 -9.45 -7.05 -18.67
C LEU A 257 -9.14 -7.59 -17.28
N VAL A 258 -7.87 -7.56 -16.88
CA VAL A 258 -7.43 -7.95 -15.54
C VAL A 258 -6.85 -6.75 -14.82
N ILE A 259 -7.41 -6.41 -13.66
CA ILE A 259 -6.97 -5.30 -12.80
C ILE A 259 -6.44 -5.92 -11.49
N ASP A 260 -5.14 -5.82 -11.28
CA ASP A 260 -4.46 -6.22 -10.04
C ASP A 260 -4.37 -5.07 -9.05
N GLU A 261 -4.38 -5.42 -7.76
CA GLU A 261 -4.40 -4.48 -6.62
C GLU A 261 -5.52 -3.43 -6.70
N PHE A 262 -6.68 -3.79 -7.24
CA PHE A 262 -7.76 -2.82 -7.48
C PHE A 262 -8.27 -2.17 -6.18
N ASP A 263 -8.03 -2.77 -5.01
CA ASP A 263 -8.29 -2.18 -3.69
C ASP A 263 -7.57 -0.84 -3.46
N LYS A 264 -6.53 -0.52 -4.24
CA LYS A 264 -5.83 0.77 -4.21
C LYS A 264 -6.50 1.86 -5.04
N ILE A 265 -7.28 1.48 -6.06
CA ILE A 265 -8.00 2.43 -6.94
C ILE A 265 -9.28 2.89 -6.28
N PHE A 266 -9.90 2.05 -5.45
CA PHE A 266 -11.19 2.33 -4.82
C PHE A 266 -11.05 2.38 -3.30
N PRO A 267 -10.71 3.56 -2.72
CA PRO A 267 -10.71 3.71 -1.29
C PRO A 267 -12.15 3.66 -0.74
N SER A 268 -12.48 2.53 -0.10
CA SER A 268 -13.52 2.32 0.93
C SER A 268 -14.77 3.23 0.91
N ALA A 269 -15.92 2.65 0.51
CA ALA A 269 -17.32 2.83 0.98
C ALA A 269 -17.94 4.23 1.23
N GLN A 270 -17.18 5.32 1.26
CA GLN A 270 -17.68 6.64 1.66
C GLN A 270 -18.17 7.48 0.48
N ASP A 271 -17.67 7.22 -0.74
CA ASP A 271 -18.14 7.88 -1.95
C ASP A 271 -19.21 7.04 -2.66
N HIS A 272 -20.46 7.50 -2.54
CA HIS A 272 -21.61 6.82 -3.14
C HIS A 272 -21.63 6.94 -4.67
N ALA A 273 -21.14 8.05 -5.24
CA ALA A 273 -21.12 8.25 -6.69
C ALA A 273 -20.11 7.31 -7.34
N LEU A 274 -18.91 7.18 -6.76
CA LEU A 274 -17.89 6.24 -7.21
C LEU A 274 -18.37 4.78 -7.10
N GLY A 275 -19.09 4.44 -6.02
CA GLY A 275 -19.70 3.13 -5.84
C GLY A 275 -20.72 2.78 -6.93
N LEU A 276 -21.58 3.74 -7.32
CA LEU A 276 -22.56 3.58 -8.40
C LEU A 276 -21.88 3.44 -9.77
N ALA A 277 -20.88 4.28 -10.07
CA ALA A 277 -20.12 4.19 -11.32
C ALA A 277 -19.39 2.84 -11.43
N PHE A 278 -18.84 2.35 -10.33
CA PHE A 278 -18.24 1.01 -10.27
C PHE A 278 -19.26 -0.10 -10.47
N GLN A 279 -20.44 -0.02 -9.83
CA GLN A 279 -21.53 -0.96 -10.08
C GLN A 279 -21.90 -0.99 -11.56
N LYS A 280 -22.07 0.18 -12.17
CA LYS A 280 -22.38 0.33 -13.59
C LYS A 280 -21.28 -0.29 -14.46
N LEU A 281 -20.01 -0.09 -14.13
CA LEU A 281 -18.90 -0.73 -14.83
C LEU A 281 -19.03 -2.27 -14.84
N LEU A 282 -19.34 -2.90 -13.71
CA LEU A 282 -19.54 -4.34 -13.64
C LEU A 282 -20.71 -4.80 -14.52
N GLU A 283 -21.81 -4.06 -14.51
CA GLU A 283 -22.99 -4.32 -15.34
C GLU A 283 -22.67 -4.18 -16.83
N VAL A 284 -21.90 -3.15 -17.20
CA VAL A 284 -21.44 -2.92 -18.58
C VAL A 284 -20.58 -4.07 -19.06
N PHE A 285 -19.59 -4.53 -18.27
CA PHE A 285 -18.77 -5.69 -18.63
C PHE A 285 -19.60 -6.96 -18.84
N SER A 286 -20.55 -7.22 -17.95
CA SER A 286 -21.44 -8.38 -18.06
C SER A 286 -22.34 -8.29 -19.30
N SER A 287 -22.92 -7.12 -19.56
CA SER A 287 -23.84 -6.89 -20.69
C SER A 287 -23.15 -6.83 -22.05
N ALA A 288 -21.93 -6.33 -22.11
CA ALA A 288 -21.10 -6.27 -23.31
C ALA A 288 -20.53 -7.64 -23.72
N GLY A 289 -20.70 -8.69 -22.89
CA GLY A 289 -20.06 -9.98 -23.16
C GLY A 289 -18.54 -9.94 -22.96
N ALA A 290 -18.03 -8.99 -22.16
CA ALA A 290 -16.63 -8.87 -21.78
C ALA A 290 -16.34 -9.60 -20.45
N CYS A 291 -15.07 -9.86 -20.17
CA CYS A 291 -14.62 -10.47 -18.92
C CYS A 291 -13.74 -9.49 -18.13
N LEU A 292 -14.11 -9.27 -16.88
CA LEU A 292 -13.38 -8.45 -15.92
C LEU A 292 -12.85 -9.33 -14.79
N VAL A 293 -11.55 -9.28 -14.54
CA VAL A 293 -10.91 -9.97 -13.41
C VAL A 293 -10.33 -8.93 -12.47
N LEU A 294 -10.80 -8.90 -11.23
CA LEU A 294 -10.36 -7.96 -10.19
C LEU A 294 -9.58 -8.71 -9.12
N CYS A 295 -8.38 -8.25 -8.76
CA CYS A 295 -7.57 -8.88 -7.70
C CYS A 295 -7.35 -7.93 -6.51
N GLY A 296 -7.79 -8.31 -5.31
CA GLY A 296 -7.75 -7.43 -4.15
C GLY A 296 -7.68 -8.14 -2.80
N GLN A 297 -7.80 -7.37 -1.73
CA GLN A 297 -7.77 -7.88 -0.35
C GLN A 297 -9.10 -8.51 0.07
N PRO A 298 -9.09 -9.51 0.97
CA PRO A 298 -10.31 -10.18 1.43
C PRO A 298 -11.36 -9.23 2.03
N ASP A 299 -10.90 -8.12 2.61
CA ASP A 299 -11.74 -7.15 3.30
C ASP A 299 -12.62 -6.33 2.36
N PHE A 300 -12.28 -6.29 1.07
CA PHE A 300 -13.01 -5.55 0.05
C PHE A 300 -14.50 -5.93 -0.02
N LEU A 301 -14.82 -7.23 0.10
CA LEU A 301 -16.21 -7.71 0.06
C LEU A 301 -17.07 -7.15 1.21
N PHE A 302 -16.47 -6.77 2.33
CA PHE A 302 -17.18 -6.19 3.45
C PHE A 302 -17.35 -4.68 3.32
N SER A 303 -16.59 -4.03 2.43
CA SER A 303 -16.67 -2.59 2.17
C SER A 303 -17.55 -2.22 0.98
N VAL A 304 -17.96 -3.16 0.14
CA VAL A 304 -18.86 -2.90 -0.99
C VAL A 304 -20.32 -3.03 -0.64
N ASP A 305 -21.15 -2.25 -1.34
CA ASP A 305 -22.60 -2.38 -1.30
C ASP A 305 -23.03 -3.81 -1.71
N PRO A 306 -24.00 -4.43 -1.02
CA PRO A 306 -24.57 -5.73 -1.42
C PRO A 306 -24.97 -5.82 -2.89
N ALA A 307 -25.47 -4.73 -3.49
CA ALA A 307 -25.83 -4.67 -4.91
C ALA A 307 -24.63 -4.90 -5.84
N VAL A 308 -23.43 -4.43 -5.45
CA VAL A 308 -22.18 -4.68 -6.18
C VAL A 308 -21.74 -6.13 -6.00
N ALA A 309 -21.87 -6.68 -4.78
CA ALA A 309 -21.50 -8.06 -4.49
C ALA A 309 -22.32 -9.07 -5.30
N ASP A 310 -23.62 -8.82 -5.50
CA ASP A 310 -24.51 -9.67 -6.30
C ASP A 310 -24.16 -9.70 -7.80
N ARG A 311 -23.42 -8.71 -8.31
CA ARG A 311 -22.97 -8.65 -9.72
C ARG A 311 -21.66 -9.40 -9.96
N ILE A 312 -20.96 -9.81 -8.90
CA ILE A 312 -19.74 -10.58 -9.01
C ILE A 312 -20.11 -12.04 -9.28
N THR A 313 -19.88 -12.49 -10.52
CA THR A 313 -20.22 -13.84 -10.96
C THR A 313 -19.55 -14.91 -10.09
N THR A 314 -18.24 -14.75 -9.85
CA THR A 314 -17.46 -15.77 -9.14
C THR A 314 -16.40 -15.14 -8.21
N PRO A 315 -16.62 -15.12 -6.88
CA PRO A 315 -15.57 -14.81 -5.93
C PRO A 315 -14.65 -16.02 -5.71
N VAL A 316 -13.35 -15.83 -5.95
CA VAL A 316 -12.28 -16.81 -5.78
C VAL A 316 -11.40 -16.37 -4.62
N ARG A 317 -11.37 -17.17 -3.55
CA ARG A 317 -10.47 -16.93 -2.40
C ARG A 317 -9.22 -17.78 -2.54
N LEU A 318 -8.05 -17.13 -2.49
CA LEU A 318 -6.75 -17.77 -2.46
C LEU A 318 -6.38 -18.08 -1.02
N ALA A 319 -6.13 -19.36 -0.76
CA ALA A 319 -5.57 -19.84 0.50
C ALA A 319 -4.05 -20.01 0.38
N GLY A 320 -3.37 -20.09 1.53
CA GLY A 320 -1.99 -20.57 1.59
C GLY A 320 -1.84 -21.97 0.98
N LEU A 321 -0.69 -22.23 0.39
CA LEU A 321 -0.30 -23.51 -0.20
C LEU A 321 -0.30 -24.62 0.84
N SER A 322 -0.86 -25.78 0.50
CA SER A 322 -0.75 -27.00 1.29
C SER A 322 0.64 -27.63 1.15
N ALA A 323 1.03 -28.53 2.06
CA ALA A 323 2.34 -29.19 1.97
C ALA A 323 2.56 -29.95 0.64
N PRO A 324 1.56 -30.66 0.08
CA PRO A 324 1.68 -31.21 -1.28
C PRO A 324 1.92 -30.16 -2.36
N GLN A 325 1.30 -28.97 -2.24
CA GLN A 325 1.49 -27.87 -3.19
C GLN A 325 2.86 -27.21 -3.04
N VAL A 326 3.38 -27.08 -1.82
CA VAL A 326 4.76 -26.59 -1.58
C VAL A 326 5.78 -27.59 -2.12
N ARG A 327 5.53 -28.90 -1.98
CA ARG A 327 6.36 -29.93 -2.60
C ARG A 327 6.36 -29.80 -4.13
N ASP A 328 5.20 -29.67 -4.74
CA ASP A 328 5.07 -29.47 -6.19
C ASP A 328 5.78 -28.19 -6.67
N LEU A 329 5.75 -27.12 -5.85
CA LEU A 329 6.49 -25.87 -6.10
C LEU A 329 8.00 -26.12 -6.13
N VAL A 330 8.53 -26.82 -5.13
CA VAL A 330 9.96 -27.16 -5.03
C VAL A 330 10.39 -28.02 -6.21
N GLU A 331 9.67 -29.11 -6.48
CA GLU A 331 9.99 -30.02 -7.58
C GLU A 331 9.92 -29.32 -8.94
N SER A 332 8.96 -28.41 -9.14
CA SER A 332 8.80 -27.66 -10.39
C SER A 332 9.85 -26.56 -10.57
N ALA A 333 10.22 -25.86 -9.48
CA ALA A 333 11.31 -24.88 -9.50
C ALA A 333 12.65 -25.55 -9.83
N GLN A 334 12.90 -26.72 -9.24
CA GLN A 334 14.09 -27.49 -9.56
C GLN A 334 14.06 -28.07 -10.97
N ALA A 335 12.91 -28.47 -11.49
CA ALA A 335 12.79 -28.91 -12.88
C ALA A 335 13.06 -27.79 -13.87
N ALA A 336 12.62 -26.57 -13.58
CA ALA A 336 12.87 -25.40 -14.43
C ALA A 336 14.37 -25.05 -14.54
N GLU A 337 15.13 -25.19 -13.44
CA GLU A 337 16.55 -24.85 -13.41
C GLU A 337 17.47 -26.02 -13.80
N PHE A 338 17.13 -27.26 -13.38
CA PHE A 338 17.98 -28.44 -13.53
C PHE A 338 17.44 -29.48 -14.51
N GLY A 339 16.31 -29.21 -15.18
CA GLY A 339 15.70 -30.12 -16.16
C GLY A 339 15.09 -31.40 -15.58
N SER A 340 15.07 -31.57 -14.26
CA SER A 340 14.55 -32.76 -13.59
C SER A 340 13.72 -32.41 -12.35
N ARG A 341 12.56 -33.07 -12.20
CA ARG A 341 11.75 -32.96 -10.99
C ARG A 341 12.44 -33.70 -9.85
N ARG A 342 12.92 -32.97 -8.86
CA ARG A 342 13.59 -33.52 -7.68
C ARG A 342 13.25 -32.71 -6.45
N LEU A 343 13.25 -33.39 -5.30
CA LEU A 343 13.02 -32.77 -4.00
C LEU A 343 14.34 -32.36 -3.32
N GLU A 344 15.40 -33.16 -3.46
CA GLU A 344 16.71 -32.87 -2.89
C GLU A 344 17.22 -31.48 -3.33
N PRO A 345 17.74 -30.64 -2.43
CA PRO A 345 18.21 -30.95 -1.07
C PRO A 345 17.13 -30.99 0.03
N PHE A 346 15.85 -30.76 -0.31
CA PHE A 346 14.74 -30.87 0.64
C PHE A 346 14.30 -32.33 0.82
N SER A 347 13.60 -32.57 1.93
CA SER A 347 12.86 -33.79 2.24
C SER A 347 11.37 -33.50 2.35
N VAL A 348 10.53 -34.54 2.45
CA VAL A 348 9.09 -34.36 2.63
C VAL A 348 8.82 -33.67 3.98
N GLU A 349 9.52 -34.09 5.03
CA GLU A 349 9.39 -33.58 6.39
C GLU A 349 9.79 -32.10 6.48
N THR A 350 10.90 -31.72 5.83
CA THR A 350 11.34 -30.32 5.82
C THR A 350 10.40 -29.43 5.01
N VAL A 351 9.78 -29.94 3.95
CA VAL A 351 8.73 -29.20 3.21
C VAL A 351 7.47 -29.02 4.04
N GLU A 352 7.05 -30.04 4.79
CA GLU A 352 5.94 -29.92 5.74
C GLU A 352 6.26 -28.89 6.82
N PHE A 353 7.49 -28.91 7.36
CA PHE A 353 7.93 -27.93 8.34
C PHE A 353 7.96 -26.51 7.78
N VAL A 354 8.50 -26.30 6.57
CA VAL A 354 8.46 -25.01 5.86
C VAL A 354 7.02 -24.54 5.65
N THR A 355 6.11 -25.43 5.27
CA THR A 355 4.69 -25.10 5.08
C THR A 355 4.06 -24.64 6.40
N MET A 356 4.35 -25.35 7.50
CA MET A 356 3.85 -25.03 8.83
C MET A 356 4.32 -23.64 9.30
N VAL A 357 5.62 -23.35 9.23
CA VAL A 357 6.17 -22.08 9.74
C VAL A 357 5.80 -20.87 8.87
N THR A 358 5.53 -21.08 7.58
CA THR A 358 5.13 -20.01 6.65
C THR A 358 3.61 -19.84 6.55
N GLY A 359 2.82 -20.75 7.13
CA GLY A 359 1.37 -20.82 6.94
C GLY A 359 0.97 -21.07 5.48
N GLY A 360 1.87 -21.63 4.66
CA GLY A 360 1.67 -21.82 3.23
C GLY A 360 1.68 -20.54 2.39
N ASN A 361 2.06 -19.38 2.94
CA ASN A 361 2.11 -18.14 2.16
C ASN A 361 3.17 -18.25 1.05
N ALA A 362 2.76 -18.22 -0.22
CA ALA A 362 3.63 -18.51 -1.36
C ALA A 362 4.91 -17.67 -1.38
N ARG A 363 4.81 -16.37 -1.09
CA ARG A 363 5.99 -15.48 -1.03
C ARG A 363 6.94 -15.84 0.12
N LYS A 364 6.41 -16.15 1.31
CA LYS A 364 7.24 -16.61 2.45
C LYS A 364 7.89 -17.96 2.15
N VAL A 365 7.14 -18.90 1.57
CA VAL A 365 7.65 -20.21 1.14
C VAL A 365 8.83 -20.06 0.16
N ILE A 366 8.70 -19.26 -0.90
CA ILE A 366 9.77 -19.08 -1.89
C ILE A 366 11.04 -18.49 -1.25
N ARG A 367 10.89 -17.48 -0.37
CA ARG A 367 12.03 -16.89 0.36
C ARG A 367 12.71 -17.87 1.30
N MET A 368 11.91 -18.68 2.00
CA MET A 368 12.39 -19.74 2.89
C MET A 368 13.15 -20.81 2.10
N CYS A 369 12.55 -21.34 1.03
CA CYS A 369 13.20 -22.31 0.15
C CYS A 369 14.50 -21.77 -0.45
N ARG A 370 14.54 -20.49 -0.86
CA ARG A 370 15.76 -19.88 -1.37
C ARG A 370 16.89 -19.91 -0.35
N ALA A 371 16.64 -19.47 0.89
CA ALA A 371 17.67 -19.46 1.91
C ALA A 371 18.06 -20.87 2.36
N LEU A 372 17.11 -21.77 2.55
CA LEU A 372 17.40 -23.15 2.91
C LEU A 372 18.24 -23.86 1.83
N PHE A 373 17.95 -23.59 0.54
CA PHE A 373 18.75 -24.12 -0.55
C PHE A 373 20.20 -23.59 -0.50
N GLN A 374 20.38 -22.31 -0.16
CA GLN A 374 21.70 -21.68 0.00
C GLN A 374 22.45 -22.28 1.19
N SER A 375 21.84 -22.29 2.38
CA SER A 375 22.43 -22.84 3.60
C SER A 375 22.78 -24.33 3.44
N ALA A 376 21.95 -25.10 2.70
CA ALA A 376 22.24 -26.51 2.44
C ALA A 376 23.49 -26.69 1.60
N HIS A 377 23.73 -25.82 0.61
CA HIS A 377 24.93 -25.89 -0.22
C HIS A 377 26.21 -25.54 0.54
N GLU A 378 26.10 -24.69 1.56
CA GLU A 378 27.20 -24.28 2.43
C GLU A 378 27.47 -25.31 3.55
N SER A 379 26.49 -26.16 3.87
CA SER A 379 26.57 -27.13 4.97
C SER A 379 27.19 -28.48 4.58
N PRO A 380 27.97 -29.11 5.48
CA PRO A 380 28.48 -30.47 5.29
C PRO A 380 27.32 -31.48 5.31
N GLY A 381 26.88 -31.92 4.14
CA GLY A 381 25.77 -32.86 3.97
C GLY A 381 24.83 -32.51 2.81
N ARG A 382 24.85 -31.27 2.31
CA ARG A 382 24.06 -30.80 1.16
C ARG A 382 22.56 -31.15 1.23
N ARG A 383 22.01 -31.18 2.44
CA ARG A 383 20.60 -31.49 2.72
C ARG A 383 20.05 -30.46 3.68
N VAL A 384 18.79 -30.11 3.50
CA VAL A 384 18.05 -29.25 4.42
C VAL A 384 17.67 -30.08 5.64
N THR A 385 17.95 -29.56 6.83
CA THR A 385 17.56 -30.17 8.12
C THR A 385 16.56 -29.28 8.84
N ASP A 386 15.82 -29.85 9.80
CA ASP A 386 14.89 -29.07 10.63
C ASP A 386 15.59 -27.96 11.43
N GLU A 387 16.85 -28.16 11.82
CA GLU A 387 17.65 -27.15 12.51
C GLU A 387 17.89 -25.93 11.62
N MET A 388 18.24 -26.16 10.35
CA MET A 388 18.39 -25.09 9.37
C MET A 388 17.06 -24.37 9.11
N VAL A 389 15.93 -25.09 9.04
CA VAL A 389 14.59 -24.48 8.93
C VAL A 389 14.34 -23.55 10.11
N ARG A 390 14.69 -23.95 11.34
CA ARG A 390 14.54 -23.11 12.54
C ARG A 390 15.47 -21.90 12.53
N GLU A 391 16.71 -22.07 12.08
CA GLU A 391 17.69 -20.99 11.98
C GLU A 391 17.27 -19.94 10.96
N VAL A 392 16.97 -20.35 9.73
CA VAL A 392 16.49 -19.45 8.67
C VAL A 392 15.15 -18.82 9.04
N THR A 393 14.28 -19.54 9.76
CA THR A 393 13.04 -18.96 10.31
C THR A 393 13.34 -17.83 11.30
N ARG A 394 14.27 -18.03 12.24
CA ARG A 394 14.69 -16.98 13.19
C ARG A 394 15.27 -15.76 12.47
N GLU A 395 16.06 -15.97 11.41
CA GLU A 395 16.69 -14.90 10.63
C GLU A 395 15.71 -14.16 9.72
N GLN A 396 14.82 -14.87 9.00
CA GLN A 396 13.97 -14.28 7.96
C GLN A 396 12.62 -13.80 8.44
N LEU A 397 12.02 -14.50 9.39
CA LEU A 397 10.70 -14.16 9.91
C LEU A 397 10.81 -13.30 11.17
N GLY A 398 12.01 -13.21 11.76
CA GLY A 398 12.17 -12.84 13.17
C GLY A 398 11.32 -13.76 14.06
N PRO A 399 11.42 -13.65 15.38
CA PRO A 399 10.16 -13.71 16.12
C PRO A 399 9.26 -12.60 15.54
N LEU A 400 7.95 -12.83 15.40
CA LEU A 400 7.03 -11.67 15.46
C LEU A 400 7.52 -10.87 16.67
N SER A 401 7.82 -9.58 16.53
CA SER A 401 8.33 -8.87 17.71
C SER A 401 7.30 -9.07 18.82
N THR A 402 7.72 -9.33 20.06
CA THR A 402 6.78 -9.47 21.18
C THR A 402 5.76 -8.31 21.18
N THR A 403 6.22 -7.14 20.74
CA THR A 403 5.46 -5.94 20.43
C THR A 403 4.30 -6.14 19.43
N GLU A 404 4.49 -6.84 18.32
CA GLU A 404 3.42 -7.11 17.33
C GLU A 404 2.31 -7.99 17.91
N ILE A 405 2.66 -9.02 18.68
CA ILE A 405 1.65 -9.87 19.35
C ILE A 405 0.96 -9.09 20.46
N VAL A 406 1.68 -8.27 21.21
CA VAL A 406 1.10 -7.35 22.18
C VAL A 406 0.08 -6.43 21.49
N MET A 407 0.36 -5.88 20.31
CA MET A 407 -0.63 -5.10 19.55
C MET A 407 -1.83 -5.93 19.07
N VAL A 408 -1.63 -7.19 18.68
CA VAL A 408 -2.75 -8.08 18.31
C VAL A 408 -3.63 -8.38 19.53
N ILE A 409 -3.02 -8.68 20.68
CA ILE A 409 -3.73 -8.91 21.93
C ILE A 409 -4.49 -7.64 22.33
N HIS A 410 -3.85 -6.48 22.31
CA HIS A 410 -4.48 -5.18 22.60
C HIS A 410 -5.77 -4.98 21.80
N ARG A 411 -5.70 -5.15 20.47
CA ARG A 411 -6.86 -5.03 19.57
C ARG A 411 -7.95 -6.06 19.87
N LEU A 412 -7.58 -7.29 20.21
CA LEU A 412 -8.55 -8.33 20.57
C LEU A 412 -9.25 -8.02 21.91
N LEU A 413 -8.50 -7.55 22.91
CA LEU A 413 -9.06 -7.16 24.20
C LEU A 413 -10.02 -5.97 24.06
N GLU A 414 -9.66 -4.97 23.26
CA GLU A 414 -10.51 -3.81 22.94
C GLU A 414 -11.77 -4.21 22.19
N ARG A 415 -11.65 -5.04 21.14
CA ARG A 415 -12.78 -5.54 20.36
C ARG A 415 -13.81 -6.27 21.23
N HIS A 416 -13.36 -6.99 22.26
CA HIS A 416 -14.24 -7.68 23.20
C HIS A 416 -14.73 -6.80 24.37
N GLY A 417 -14.29 -5.55 24.45
CA GLY A 417 -14.74 -4.59 25.46
C GLY A 417 -14.24 -4.90 26.87
N TRP A 418 -13.13 -5.62 27.02
CA TRP A 418 -12.57 -5.92 28.34
C TRP A 418 -11.80 -4.74 28.91
N THR A 419 -11.86 -4.59 30.24
CA THR A 419 -11.10 -3.56 30.95
C THR A 419 -9.77 -4.17 31.38
N TYR A 420 -8.66 -3.59 30.92
CA TYR A 420 -7.33 -4.09 31.19
C TYR A 420 -6.32 -2.97 31.44
N GLN A 421 -5.20 -3.31 32.07
CA GLN A 421 -4.05 -2.44 32.28
C GLN A 421 -2.83 -3.10 31.62
N PRO A 422 -2.20 -2.45 30.62
CA PRO A 422 -0.96 -2.95 30.02
C PRO A 422 0.22 -2.76 30.98
N ASP A 423 1.24 -3.62 30.87
CA ASP A 423 2.51 -3.51 31.60
C ASP A 423 2.35 -3.31 33.13
N HIS A 424 1.43 -4.06 33.73
CA HIS A 424 1.08 -3.91 35.13
C HIS A 424 2.03 -4.68 36.06
N TYR A 425 2.53 -4.00 37.09
CA TYR A 425 3.37 -4.60 38.13
C TYR A 425 2.52 -4.98 39.34
N LEU A 426 2.42 -6.28 39.62
CA LEU A 426 1.68 -6.78 40.80
C LEU A 426 2.51 -6.71 42.09
N SER A 427 3.84 -6.59 41.96
CA SER A 427 4.78 -6.49 43.09
C SER A 427 6.03 -5.71 42.63
N PRO A 428 6.85 -5.13 43.52
CA PRO A 428 8.01 -4.29 43.17
C PRO A 428 9.18 -5.01 42.45
N GLY A 429 9.04 -6.30 42.11
CA GLY A 429 10.06 -7.05 41.38
C GLY A 429 9.69 -7.22 39.90
N ASP A 430 10.70 -7.20 39.01
CA ASP A 430 10.50 -7.32 37.56
C ASP A 430 9.78 -8.61 37.14
N ASP A 431 9.97 -9.70 37.88
CA ASP A 431 9.33 -10.99 37.59
C ASP A 431 7.81 -11.02 37.86
N ALA A 432 7.26 -10.02 38.57
CA ALA A 432 5.83 -9.88 38.83
C ALA A 432 5.12 -8.95 37.81
N ARG A 433 5.80 -8.56 36.73
CA ARG A 433 5.22 -7.79 35.64
C ARG A 433 4.40 -8.69 34.70
N VAL A 434 3.15 -8.30 34.49
CA VAL A 434 2.26 -8.91 33.50
C VAL A 434 2.07 -7.98 32.30
N ASP A 435 1.97 -8.56 31.11
CA ASP A 435 1.84 -7.76 29.88
C ASP A 435 0.43 -7.16 29.77
N PHE A 436 -0.60 -7.90 30.23
CA PHE A 436 -1.94 -7.35 30.43
C PHE A 436 -2.58 -7.86 31.72
N TRP A 437 -3.14 -6.95 32.51
CA TRP A 437 -3.93 -7.26 33.69
C TRP A 437 -5.41 -6.95 33.46
N LEU A 438 -6.26 -7.97 33.40
CA LEU A 438 -7.70 -7.81 33.19
C LEU A 438 -8.46 -7.87 34.51
N THR A 439 -9.45 -6.99 34.65
CA THR A 439 -10.35 -6.97 35.81
C THR A 439 -11.80 -7.16 35.38
N PHE A 440 -12.60 -7.80 36.22
CA PHE A 440 -14.01 -8.09 35.96
C PHE A 440 -14.84 -7.62 37.14
N GLN A 441 -15.91 -6.84 36.90
CA GLN A 441 -16.64 -6.16 37.98
C GLN A 441 -17.32 -7.13 38.98
N ASP A 442 -17.77 -8.30 38.51
CA ASP A 442 -18.48 -9.29 39.34
C ASP A 442 -17.56 -10.38 39.92
N ARG A 443 -16.24 -10.24 39.76
CA ARG A 443 -15.28 -11.26 40.20
C ARG A 443 -14.24 -10.64 41.13
N ALA A 444 -13.93 -11.34 42.21
CA ALA A 444 -12.81 -11.01 43.07
C ALA A 444 -11.53 -11.59 42.43
N GLY A 445 -10.56 -10.71 42.13
CA GLY A 445 -9.31 -11.06 41.45
C GLY A 445 -9.23 -10.54 40.01
N GLY A 446 -8.16 -10.92 39.32
CA GLY A 446 -7.92 -10.52 37.92
C GLY A 446 -7.31 -11.64 37.09
N CYS A 447 -7.27 -11.44 35.78
CA CYS A 447 -6.64 -12.36 34.85
C CYS A 447 -5.36 -11.72 34.31
N ALA A 448 -4.21 -12.35 34.57
CA ALA A 448 -2.93 -11.95 34.01
C ALA A 448 -2.71 -12.63 32.65
N VAL A 449 -2.42 -11.85 31.62
CA VAL A 449 -1.94 -12.35 30.33
C VAL A 449 -0.45 -12.07 30.25
N ILE A 450 0.34 -13.13 30.04
CA ILE A 450 1.79 -13.07 29.94
C ILE A 450 2.18 -13.53 28.54
N VAL A 451 2.99 -12.75 27.83
CA VAL A 451 3.53 -13.05 26.51
C VAL A 451 4.99 -13.47 26.68
N THR A 452 5.33 -14.61 26.08
CA THR A 452 6.71 -15.13 26.03
C THR A 452 7.06 -15.54 24.61
N ASP A 453 8.35 -15.54 24.30
CA ASP A 453 8.86 -16.09 23.04
C ASP A 453 8.76 -17.62 23.02
N SER A 454 9.13 -18.22 21.88
CA SER A 454 9.10 -19.67 21.68
C SER A 454 9.80 -20.42 22.80
N VAL A 455 9.12 -21.43 23.35
CA VAL A 455 9.64 -22.25 24.45
C VAL A 455 10.20 -23.54 23.86
N LEU A 456 11.50 -23.51 23.54
CA LEU A 456 12.17 -24.59 22.83
C LEU A 456 13.07 -25.43 23.76
N SER A 457 13.52 -24.84 24.87
CA SER A 457 14.42 -25.47 25.85
C SER A 457 13.83 -25.50 27.26
N GLU A 458 14.41 -26.29 28.14
CA GLU A 458 14.08 -26.27 29.58
C GLU A 458 14.40 -24.93 30.24
N ALA A 459 15.39 -24.18 29.73
CA ALA A 459 15.73 -22.86 30.25
C ALA A 459 14.60 -21.85 29.99
N ASP A 460 14.00 -21.89 28.79
CA ASP A 460 12.85 -21.07 28.41
C ASP A 460 11.62 -21.41 29.27
N ALA A 461 11.39 -22.71 29.47
CA ALA A 461 10.32 -23.22 30.32
C ALA A 461 10.47 -22.71 31.76
N ASN A 462 11.68 -22.82 32.32
CA ASN A 462 11.98 -22.35 33.67
C ASN A 462 11.82 -20.84 33.82
N ALA A 463 12.15 -20.05 32.79
CA ALA A 463 11.92 -18.60 32.79
C ALA A 463 10.41 -18.28 32.84
N ALA A 464 9.59 -18.95 32.01
CA ALA A 464 8.15 -18.79 32.04
C ALA A 464 7.53 -19.23 33.39
N VAL A 465 7.98 -20.36 33.94
CA VAL A 465 7.55 -20.86 35.25
C VAL A 465 7.86 -19.88 36.38
N ARG A 466 9.07 -19.30 36.41
CA ARG A 466 9.44 -18.28 37.40
C ARG A 466 8.50 -17.08 37.35
N ARG A 467 8.22 -16.57 36.15
CA ARG A 467 7.33 -15.41 35.95
C ARG A 467 5.88 -15.73 36.36
N ILE A 468 5.36 -16.90 35.99
CA ILE A 468 4.02 -17.35 36.42
C ILE A 468 3.93 -17.48 37.95
N THR A 469 4.96 -18.04 38.58
CA THR A 469 5.01 -18.23 40.04
C THR A 469 5.08 -16.90 40.79
N ALA A 470 5.87 -15.95 40.28
CA ALA A 470 5.96 -14.61 40.83
C ALA A 470 4.63 -13.85 40.76
N VAL A 471 3.93 -13.94 39.62
CA VAL A 471 2.60 -13.33 39.41
C VAL A 471 1.54 -13.94 40.33
N THR A 472 1.48 -15.26 40.42
CA THR A 472 0.52 -15.96 41.30
C THR A 472 0.81 -15.75 42.78
N GLY A 473 2.09 -15.60 43.16
CA GLY A 473 2.49 -15.23 44.52
C GLY A 473 2.12 -13.80 44.89
N ALA A 474 2.22 -12.86 43.94
CA ALA A 474 1.89 -11.44 44.14
C ALA A 474 0.38 -11.18 44.23
N ALA A 475 -0.43 -11.94 43.49
CA ALA A 475 -1.88 -11.82 43.49
C ALA A 475 -2.55 -13.19 43.75
N PRO A 476 -2.70 -13.60 45.03
CA PRO A 476 -3.34 -14.86 45.38
C PRO A 476 -4.80 -14.88 44.90
N GLY A 477 -5.11 -15.77 43.96
CA GLY A 477 -6.44 -15.86 43.32
C GLY A 477 -6.54 -15.24 41.92
N ALA A 478 -5.41 -14.77 41.36
CA ALA A 478 -5.33 -14.40 39.96
C ALA A 478 -5.22 -15.63 39.05
N GLU A 479 -5.86 -15.57 37.88
CA GLU A 479 -5.73 -16.60 36.85
C GLU A 479 -4.71 -16.15 35.79
N VAL A 480 -3.82 -17.05 35.36
CA VAL A 480 -2.75 -16.71 34.40
C VAL A 480 -3.00 -17.36 33.04
N VAL A 481 -3.01 -16.56 31.98
CA VAL A 481 -3.01 -17.00 30.58
C VAL A 481 -1.62 -16.76 30.01
N LEU A 482 -0.88 -17.84 29.72
CA LEU A 482 0.40 -17.75 29.02
C LEU A 482 0.17 -17.79 27.52
N VAL A 483 0.68 -16.78 26.81
CA VAL A 483 0.71 -16.69 25.36
C VAL A 483 2.14 -16.90 24.86
N VAL A 484 2.33 -17.90 24.02
CA VAL A 484 3.64 -18.24 23.46
C VAL A 484 3.71 -17.78 22.00
N ASN A 485 4.68 -16.93 21.71
CA ASN A 485 5.02 -16.46 20.37
C ASN A 485 5.90 -17.47 19.64
N GLY A 486 5.26 -18.38 18.89
CA GLY A 486 5.93 -19.35 18.03
C GLY A 486 5.67 -20.78 18.46
N VAL A 487 6.68 -21.55 18.86
CA VAL A 487 6.53 -23.01 19.10
C VAL A 487 6.80 -23.35 20.57
N VAL A 488 6.05 -24.32 21.10
CA VAL A 488 6.31 -24.95 22.40
C VAL A 488 6.73 -26.40 22.17
N ALA A 489 7.91 -26.78 22.65
CA ALA A 489 8.36 -28.16 22.59
C ALA A 489 7.54 -29.07 23.54
N ALA A 490 7.34 -30.34 23.16
CA ALA A 490 6.44 -31.26 23.87
C ALA A 490 6.80 -31.51 25.35
N GLY A 491 8.10 -31.48 25.70
CA GLY A 491 8.58 -31.60 27.08
C GLY A 491 8.15 -30.40 27.93
N PRO A 492 8.66 -29.18 27.65
CA PRO A 492 8.23 -27.94 28.30
C PRO A 492 6.71 -27.70 28.34
N ALA A 493 5.97 -28.12 27.30
CA ALA A 493 4.52 -28.03 27.27
C ALA A 493 3.85 -28.81 28.42
N HIS A 494 4.41 -29.96 28.81
CA HIS A 494 3.89 -30.78 29.91
C HIS A 494 4.01 -30.05 31.25
N ASP A 495 5.18 -29.46 31.52
CA ASP A 495 5.46 -28.75 32.77
C ASP A 495 4.63 -27.48 32.90
N LEU A 496 4.51 -26.71 31.81
CA LEU A 496 3.67 -25.52 31.77
C LEU A 496 2.18 -25.86 31.92
N ARG A 497 1.72 -26.98 31.34
CA ARG A 497 0.33 -27.45 31.48
C ARG A 497 0.03 -27.86 32.93
N ALA A 498 0.96 -28.54 33.59
CA ALA A 498 0.81 -28.95 34.99
C ALA A 498 0.69 -27.73 35.91
N LEU A 499 1.43 -26.66 35.64
CA LEU A 499 1.39 -25.42 36.43
C LEU A 499 0.14 -24.57 36.17
N LEU A 500 -0.26 -24.40 34.89
CA LEU A 500 -1.38 -23.54 34.50
C LEU A 500 -2.75 -24.24 34.62
N GLY A 501 -2.77 -25.57 34.72
CA GLY A 501 -3.99 -26.38 34.65
C GLY A 501 -4.69 -26.34 33.28
N ARG A 502 -3.99 -25.83 32.25
CA ARG A 502 -4.43 -25.71 30.85
C ARG A 502 -3.23 -25.65 29.92
N GLU A 503 -3.46 -25.87 28.63
CA GLU A 503 -2.40 -25.70 27.64
C GLU A 503 -2.02 -24.22 27.49
N PRO A 504 -0.72 -23.91 27.31
CA PRO A 504 -0.28 -22.58 26.95
C PRO A 504 -0.86 -22.20 25.58
N LEU A 505 -1.29 -20.95 25.44
CA LEU A 505 -1.90 -20.47 24.22
C LEU A 505 -0.80 -20.15 23.22
N VAL A 506 -0.65 -20.99 22.21
CA VAL A 506 0.36 -20.78 21.17
C VAL A 506 -0.21 -19.88 20.08
N HIS A 507 0.50 -18.78 19.77
CA HIS A 507 0.06 -17.84 18.76
C HIS A 507 0.18 -18.45 17.35
N HIS A 508 -0.98 -18.64 16.70
CA HIS A 508 -1.09 -19.04 15.30
C HIS A 508 -2.02 -18.07 14.57
N SER A 509 -1.63 -17.62 13.37
CA SER A 509 -2.41 -16.63 12.59
C SER A 509 -3.83 -17.09 12.28
N ARG A 510 -4.08 -18.40 12.24
CA ARG A 510 -5.40 -19.01 12.12
C ARG A 510 -5.80 -19.57 13.48
N GLY A 511 -6.78 -18.95 14.13
CA GLY A 511 -7.35 -19.42 15.40
C GLY A 511 -7.10 -18.49 16.59
N PHE A 512 -5.98 -17.78 16.65
CA PHE A 512 -5.63 -16.96 17.82
C PHE A 512 -6.70 -15.92 18.20
N ALA A 513 -7.36 -15.33 17.20
CA ALA A 513 -8.45 -14.36 17.40
C ALA A 513 -9.69 -14.96 18.09
N GLU A 514 -9.87 -16.27 18.02
CA GLU A 514 -10.97 -17.00 18.70
C GLU A 514 -10.47 -17.68 19.99
N ASP A 515 -9.23 -18.19 19.99
CA ASP A 515 -8.65 -18.93 21.10
C ASP A 515 -8.32 -18.04 22.29
N LEU A 516 -7.73 -16.86 22.06
CA LEU A 516 -7.39 -15.93 23.15
C LEU A 516 -8.64 -15.49 23.91
N PRO A 517 -9.73 -15.03 23.24
CA PRO A 517 -10.92 -14.65 23.97
C PRO A 517 -11.55 -15.82 24.75
N THR A 518 -11.50 -17.03 24.18
CA THR A 518 -12.01 -18.24 24.83
C THR A 518 -11.19 -18.55 26.09
N ALA A 519 -9.86 -18.47 26.01
CA ALA A 519 -8.96 -18.68 27.14
C ALA A 519 -9.15 -17.64 28.26
N VAL A 520 -9.37 -16.37 27.91
CA VAL A 520 -9.65 -15.28 28.86
C VAL A 520 -11.02 -15.48 29.54
N ARG A 521 -12.07 -15.85 28.80
CA ARG A 521 -13.39 -16.15 29.40
C ARG A 521 -13.34 -17.36 30.32
N ALA A 522 -12.61 -18.40 29.93
CA ALA A 522 -12.41 -19.58 30.78
C ALA A 522 -11.68 -19.22 32.08
N ALA A 523 -10.65 -18.36 32.00
CA ALA A 523 -9.96 -17.82 33.17
C ALA A 523 -10.91 -17.00 34.06
N ALA A 524 -11.65 -16.06 33.48
CA ALA A 524 -12.63 -15.24 34.19
C ALA A 524 -13.74 -16.06 34.86
N GLY A 525 -14.11 -17.20 34.27
CA GLY A 525 -15.10 -18.13 34.82
C GLY A 525 -14.69 -18.75 36.15
N LYS A 526 -13.38 -19.00 36.34
CA LYS A 526 -12.80 -19.62 37.54
C LYS A 526 -12.62 -18.65 38.71
N LEU A 527 -12.58 -17.35 38.45
CA LEU A 527 -12.45 -16.34 39.51
C LEU A 527 -13.66 -16.37 40.45
N PRO A 528 -13.49 -16.21 41.78
CA PRO A 528 -14.60 -16.17 42.72
C PRO A 528 -15.54 -14.99 42.44
N ARG A 529 -16.86 -15.18 42.58
CA ARG A 529 -17.84 -14.11 42.40
C ARG A 529 -17.84 -13.16 43.60
N THR A 530 -17.90 -11.86 43.35
CA THR A 530 -18.04 -10.85 44.40
C THR A 530 -19.49 -10.82 44.89
N PRO A 531 -19.77 -10.98 46.19
CA PRO A 531 -21.14 -10.95 46.70
C PRO A 531 -21.70 -9.51 46.65
N GLY A 532 -22.69 -9.25 45.78
CA GLY A 532 -23.44 -7.99 45.73
C GLY A 532 -23.60 -7.30 44.36
N GLY A 533 -23.34 -7.96 43.24
CA GLY A 533 -23.47 -7.35 41.89
C GLY A 533 -24.90 -6.89 41.56
N ASP A 534 -25.08 -5.58 41.44
CA ASP A 534 -26.33 -4.85 41.19
C ASP A 534 -26.72 -4.93 39.69
N GLU A 535 -27.97 -5.30 39.36
CA GLU A 535 -28.47 -5.43 37.97
C GLU A 535 -28.33 -4.13 37.15
N ALA A 536 -28.25 -2.98 37.83
CA ALA A 536 -27.97 -1.68 37.23
C ALA A 536 -26.56 -1.55 36.63
N GLY A 537 -25.59 -2.35 37.10
CA GLY A 537 -24.22 -2.38 36.58
C GLY A 537 -24.15 -2.90 35.14
N VAL A 538 -24.99 -3.87 34.78
CA VAL A 538 -25.02 -4.49 33.44
C VAL A 538 -25.49 -3.50 32.36
N LEU A 539 -26.42 -2.62 32.71
CA LEU A 539 -26.93 -1.57 31.81
C LEU A 539 -25.89 -0.44 31.63
N ARG A 540 -25.20 -0.04 32.70
CA ARG A 540 -24.04 0.87 32.61
C ARG A 540 -22.91 0.28 31.79
N GLN A 541 -22.65 -1.02 31.92
CA GLN A 541 -21.61 -1.71 31.17
C GLN A 541 -21.90 -1.74 29.66
N ARG A 542 -23.16 -1.93 29.23
CA ARG A 542 -23.53 -1.80 27.81
C ARG A 542 -23.32 -0.38 27.30
N MET A 543 -23.62 0.63 28.12
CA MET A 543 -23.45 2.04 27.76
C MET A 543 -21.96 2.44 27.70
N ASP A 544 -21.15 2.00 28.66
CA ASP A 544 -19.70 2.21 28.69
C ASP A 544 -18.98 1.42 27.60
N GLN A 545 -19.51 0.27 27.19
CA GLN A 545 -19.01 -0.51 26.06
C GLN A 545 -19.32 0.19 24.74
N ILE A 546 -20.50 0.79 24.58
CA ILE A 546 -20.84 1.60 23.40
C ILE A 546 -19.96 2.86 23.35
N ASN A 547 -19.78 3.57 24.47
CA ASN A 547 -18.89 4.73 24.52
C ASN A 547 -17.43 4.36 24.23
N ARG A 548 -16.94 3.22 24.75
CA ARG A 548 -15.58 2.75 24.44
C ARG A 548 -15.44 2.27 22.99
N GLN A 549 -16.47 1.67 22.40
CA GLN A 549 -16.48 1.37 20.97
C GLN A 549 -16.45 2.66 20.13
N GLN A 550 -17.14 3.72 20.55
CA GLN A 550 -17.04 5.03 19.88
C GLN A 550 -15.65 5.66 20.05
N SER A 551 -15.04 5.63 21.23
CA SER A 551 -13.68 6.13 21.43
C SER A 551 -12.62 5.29 20.72
N SER A 552 -12.80 3.97 20.61
CA SER A 552 -11.96 3.08 19.82
C SER A 552 -12.08 3.38 18.31
N LEU A 553 -13.28 3.74 17.83
CA LEU A 553 -13.46 4.22 16.45
C LEU A 553 -12.70 5.53 16.21
N TYR A 554 -12.68 6.46 17.17
CA TYR A 554 -11.88 7.68 17.06
C TYR A 554 -10.37 7.42 17.15
N GLY A 555 -9.92 6.52 18.04
CA GLY A 555 -8.51 6.12 18.12
C GLY A 555 -8.03 5.31 16.91
N PHE A 556 -8.91 4.54 16.27
CA PHE A 556 -8.64 3.84 15.01
C PHE A 556 -8.48 4.82 13.84
N VAL A 557 -9.23 5.93 13.83
CA VAL A 557 -9.05 7.02 12.87
C VAL A 557 -7.70 7.72 13.07
N GLU A 558 -7.29 7.91 14.33
CA GLU A 558 -6.00 8.53 14.68
C GLU A 558 -4.81 7.59 14.35
N GLN A 559 -4.94 6.29 14.62
CA GLN A 559 -3.95 5.28 14.24
C GLN A 559 -3.89 5.03 12.73
N LEU A 560 -5.00 5.18 12.00
CA LEU A 560 -4.99 5.19 10.53
C LEU A 560 -4.19 6.39 10.01
N ALA A 561 -4.34 7.57 10.62
CA ALA A 561 -3.55 8.74 10.27
C ALA A 561 -2.05 8.53 10.56
N GLU A 562 -1.69 7.97 11.71
CA GLU A 562 -0.28 7.65 12.05
C GLU A 562 0.31 6.54 11.17
N HIS A 563 -0.47 5.51 10.81
CA HIS A 563 0.01 4.41 9.96
C HIS A 563 0.17 4.86 8.49
N ILE A 564 -0.66 5.78 8.02
CA ILE A 564 -0.52 6.45 6.71
C ILE A 564 0.74 7.33 6.70
N ASP A 565 0.99 8.11 7.76
CA ASP A 565 2.21 8.93 7.87
C ASP A 565 3.49 8.08 8.02
N GLY A 566 3.40 6.92 8.70
CA GLY A 566 4.48 5.94 8.83
C GLY A 566 4.83 5.21 7.52
N LEU A 567 3.82 4.85 6.72
CA LEU A 567 4.03 4.23 5.39
C LEU A 567 4.62 5.22 4.38
N ARG A 568 4.28 6.50 4.51
CA ARG A 568 4.80 7.59 3.69
C ARG A 568 6.27 7.88 4.02
N THR A 569 6.60 8.04 5.30
CA THR A 569 8.00 8.22 5.75
C THR A 569 8.89 6.99 5.51
N SER A 570 8.34 5.77 5.55
CA SER A 570 9.05 4.54 5.16
C SER A 570 9.35 4.49 3.65
N SER A 571 8.42 4.94 2.80
CA SER A 571 8.63 5.01 1.35
C SER A 571 9.60 6.13 0.97
N ASP A 572 9.52 7.28 1.64
CA ASP A 572 10.44 8.41 1.43
C ASP A 572 11.86 8.07 1.89
N ARG A 573 12.03 7.38 3.03
CA ARG A 573 13.36 6.88 3.45
C ARG A 573 13.96 5.90 2.45
N ARG A 574 13.16 5.00 1.87
CA ARG A 574 13.64 4.06 0.83
C ARG A 574 13.98 4.76 -0.48
N LEU A 575 13.24 5.79 -0.86
CA LEU A 575 13.54 6.61 -2.04
C LEU A 575 14.82 7.45 -1.83
N VAL A 576 15.04 7.98 -0.63
CA VAL A 576 16.27 8.68 -0.24
C VAL A 576 17.46 7.71 -0.20
N GLU A 577 17.28 6.47 0.26
CA GLU A 577 18.32 5.43 0.25
C GLU A 577 18.68 4.99 -1.18
N ILE A 578 17.69 4.86 -2.06
CA ILE A 578 17.87 4.56 -3.49
C ILE A 578 18.51 5.75 -4.22
N GLN A 579 18.15 7.00 -3.88
CA GLN A 579 18.82 8.20 -4.39
C GLN A 579 20.27 8.31 -3.89
N HIS A 580 20.55 8.01 -2.63
CA HIS A 580 21.91 7.98 -2.10
C HIS A 580 22.77 6.89 -2.74
N GLN A 581 22.20 5.72 -3.05
CA GLN A 581 22.89 4.65 -3.78
C GLN A 581 23.12 5.01 -5.26
N LEU A 582 22.19 5.72 -5.90
CA LEU A 582 22.36 6.22 -7.28
C LEU A 582 23.36 7.38 -7.37
N VAL A 583 23.40 8.28 -6.39
CA VAL A 583 24.40 9.35 -6.29
C VAL A 583 25.79 8.79 -5.96
N GLY A 584 25.87 7.73 -5.15
CA GLY A 584 27.11 7.01 -4.84
C GLY A 584 27.71 6.24 -6.03
N LEU A 585 26.92 5.91 -7.05
CA LEU A 585 27.38 5.26 -8.28
C LEU A 585 27.76 6.25 -9.39
N ALA A 586 27.38 7.53 -9.27
CA ALA A 586 27.60 8.56 -10.29
C ALA A 586 28.63 9.65 -9.92
N GLY A 587 29.10 9.72 -8.67
CA GLY A 587 30.01 10.78 -8.20
C GLY A 587 31.34 10.24 -7.71
N GLY A 588 32.41 10.44 -8.50
CA GLY A 588 33.78 10.18 -8.08
C GLY A 588 34.23 11.05 -6.89
N SER A 589 35.06 10.44 -6.05
CA SER A 589 36.10 11.04 -5.20
C SER A 589 35.85 12.47 -4.69
N ALA A 590 35.38 12.60 -3.44
CA ALA A 590 35.40 13.86 -2.70
C ALA A 590 36.86 14.31 -2.43
N PRO A 591 37.26 15.54 -2.80
CA PRO A 591 38.44 16.17 -2.23
C PRO A 591 38.09 16.85 -0.90
N ALA A 592 39.03 16.76 0.05
CA ALA A 592 38.97 17.34 1.38
C ALA A 592 38.77 18.88 1.35
N GLU A 593 37.81 19.35 2.16
CA GLU A 593 37.51 20.76 2.41
C GLU A 593 38.76 21.54 2.89
N HIS A 594 39.23 22.45 2.04
CA HIS A 594 39.99 23.62 2.46
C HIS A 594 39.00 24.78 2.64
N ALA A 595 38.82 25.25 3.87
CA ALA A 595 38.19 26.55 4.14
C ALA A 595 39.08 27.66 3.55
N PRO A 596 38.51 28.54 2.71
CA PRO A 596 38.20 29.88 3.19
C PRO A 596 36.93 30.42 2.51
N THR A 597 35.80 30.41 3.21
CA THR A 597 34.55 30.96 2.66
C THR A 597 34.34 32.37 3.20
N ALA A 598 34.19 33.31 2.28
CA ALA A 598 33.81 34.66 2.66
C ALA A 598 32.41 34.59 3.30
N PRO A 599 32.16 35.27 4.43
CA PRO A 599 30.84 35.21 5.07
C PRO A 599 29.77 35.73 4.10
N LEU A 600 28.57 35.14 4.18
CA LEU A 600 27.38 35.71 3.53
C LEU A 600 27.27 37.19 3.88
N PRO A 601 26.74 38.04 2.99
CA PRO A 601 26.48 39.43 3.34
C PRO A 601 25.61 39.52 4.59
N VAL A 602 25.97 40.41 5.51
CA VAL A 602 25.35 40.51 6.86
C VAL A 602 23.83 40.58 6.80
N ALA A 603 23.26 41.30 5.83
CA ALA A 603 21.82 41.42 5.66
C ALA A 603 21.14 40.08 5.31
N VAL A 604 21.79 39.22 4.53
CA VAL A 604 21.28 37.88 4.17
C VAL A 604 21.52 36.89 5.30
N ALA A 605 22.69 36.95 5.94
CA ALA A 605 23.03 36.10 7.09
C ALA A 605 22.01 36.27 8.23
N ARG A 606 21.61 37.52 8.52
CA ARG A 606 20.61 37.83 9.55
C ARG A 606 19.27 37.15 9.31
N LEU A 607 18.79 37.05 8.07
CA LEU A 607 17.52 36.37 7.78
C LEU A 607 17.55 34.89 8.17
N PHE A 608 18.68 34.22 7.93
CA PHE A 608 18.87 32.82 8.32
C PHE A 608 19.06 32.67 9.83
N GLU A 609 19.82 33.57 10.46
CA GLU A 609 20.01 33.61 11.91
C GLU A 609 18.66 33.82 12.63
N ASP A 610 17.83 34.75 12.15
CA ASP A 610 16.50 35.03 12.70
C ASP A 610 15.57 33.82 12.57
N GLY A 611 15.59 33.13 11.41
CA GLY A 611 14.80 31.92 11.18
C GLY A 611 15.21 30.76 12.09
N LEU A 612 16.52 30.52 12.25
CA LEU A 612 17.03 29.49 13.16
C LEU A 612 16.77 29.84 14.62
N ALA A 613 16.91 31.11 15.01
CA ALA A 613 16.61 31.58 16.35
C ALA A 613 15.11 31.42 16.68
N ALA A 614 14.21 31.66 15.72
CA ALA A 614 12.78 31.44 15.91
C ALA A 614 12.42 29.97 16.14
N LEU A 615 13.11 29.03 15.46
CA LEU A 615 12.96 27.59 15.70
C LEU A 615 13.52 27.16 17.07
N ASP A 616 14.67 27.70 17.46
CA ASP A 616 15.26 27.44 18.78
C ASP A 616 14.40 28.01 19.91
N GLU A 617 13.81 29.20 19.73
CA GLU A 617 12.91 29.83 20.72
C GLU A 617 11.69 28.95 21.05
N ILE A 618 11.17 28.20 20.07
CA ILE A 618 10.03 27.28 20.28
C ILE A 618 10.46 25.98 20.95
N THR A 619 11.63 25.44 20.60
CA THR A 619 12.06 24.12 21.12
C THR A 619 12.78 24.24 22.46
N GLN A 620 13.72 25.18 22.58
CA GLN A 620 14.60 25.41 23.73
C GLN A 620 15.31 24.13 24.21
N THR A 621 15.58 23.22 23.27
CA THR A 621 16.09 21.86 23.57
C THR A 621 17.48 21.92 24.16
N GLU A 622 18.36 22.78 23.63
CA GLU A 622 19.73 22.91 24.10
C GLU A 622 19.77 23.42 25.54
N LEU A 623 18.97 24.45 25.85
CA LEU A 623 18.87 24.99 27.21
C LEU A 623 18.29 23.94 28.18
N MET A 624 17.24 23.24 27.77
CA MET A 624 16.62 22.17 28.55
C MET A 624 17.62 21.06 28.88
N MET A 625 18.37 20.58 27.89
CA MET A 625 19.38 19.55 28.09
C MET A 625 20.54 20.06 28.94
N ARG A 626 21.05 21.26 28.67
CA ARG A 626 22.13 21.87 29.45
C ARG A 626 21.77 21.98 30.94
N GLN A 627 20.53 22.31 31.26
CA GLN A 627 20.05 22.34 32.65
C GLN A 627 19.81 20.94 33.22
N ALA A 628 19.30 19.99 32.43
CA ALA A 628 19.11 18.60 32.87
C ALA A 628 20.43 17.89 33.21
N PHE A 629 21.53 18.30 32.58
CA PHE A 629 22.88 17.79 32.83
C PHE A 629 23.74 18.70 33.72
N ALA A 630 23.21 19.83 34.21
CA ALA A 630 23.90 20.66 35.20
C ALA A 630 23.86 19.97 36.56
N VAL A 631 25.02 19.85 37.22
CA VAL A 631 25.16 19.20 38.53
C VAL A 631 24.76 20.19 39.63
N ASP A 632 23.45 20.37 39.84
CA ASP A 632 22.89 21.21 40.93
C ASP A 632 21.86 20.42 41.77
N ASP A 633 21.62 20.86 43.01
CA ASP A 633 20.77 20.18 44.01
C ASP A 633 19.29 20.01 43.57
N ASP A 634 18.83 20.76 42.55
CA ASP A 634 17.47 20.69 41.99
C ASP A 634 17.31 19.73 40.80
N SER A 635 18.31 18.89 40.52
CA SER A 635 18.35 17.96 39.37
C SER A 635 17.10 17.08 39.22
N ALA A 636 16.49 16.65 40.33
CA ALA A 636 15.30 15.79 40.28
C ALA A 636 14.04 16.51 39.75
N ALA A 637 13.84 17.78 40.13
CA ALA A 637 12.71 18.57 39.65
C ALA A 637 12.86 18.91 38.16
N VAL A 638 14.09 19.22 37.74
CA VAL A 638 14.44 19.47 36.33
C VAL A 638 14.19 18.24 35.48
N LEU A 639 14.67 17.06 35.90
CA LEU A 639 14.44 15.80 35.18
C LEU A 639 12.95 15.45 35.06
N GLN A 640 12.16 15.65 36.11
CA GLN A 640 10.70 15.46 36.03
C GLN A 640 10.04 16.44 35.06
N ALA A 641 10.48 17.71 35.02
CA ALA A 641 9.98 18.69 34.06
C ALA A 641 10.32 18.31 32.62
N VAL A 642 11.53 17.79 32.36
CA VAL A 642 11.93 17.25 31.05
C VAL A 642 11.06 16.05 30.66
N GLN A 643 10.87 15.09 31.58
CA GLN A 643 10.04 13.91 31.32
C GLN A 643 8.58 14.27 31.02
N ARG A 644 7.99 15.21 31.78
CA ARG A 644 6.63 15.70 31.53
C ARG A 644 6.50 16.37 30.17
N ARG A 645 7.53 17.11 29.74
CA ARG A 645 7.56 17.76 28.42
C ARG A 645 7.65 16.73 27.29
N GLN A 646 8.51 15.72 27.43
CA GLN A 646 8.68 14.66 26.44
C GLN A 646 7.47 13.73 26.31
N THR A 647 6.72 13.55 27.40
CA THR A 647 5.49 12.72 27.43
C THR A 647 4.24 13.47 26.96
N SER A 648 4.35 14.76 26.64
CA SER A 648 3.24 15.52 26.06
C SER A 648 2.89 14.96 24.68
N SER A 649 1.59 14.74 24.43
CA SER A 649 1.09 14.27 23.13
C SER A 649 1.57 15.20 22.01
N GLY A 650 2.04 14.61 20.91
CA GLY A 650 2.57 15.33 19.74
C GLY A 650 3.94 16.01 19.92
N TYR A 651 4.59 15.94 21.09
CA TYR A 651 5.87 16.60 21.32
C TYR A 651 6.99 16.07 20.41
N LEU A 652 7.17 14.74 20.36
CA LEU A 652 8.23 14.11 19.56
C LEU A 652 8.04 14.34 18.06
N GLU A 653 6.79 14.30 17.60
CA GLU A 653 6.44 14.58 16.21
C GLU A 653 6.75 16.03 15.84
N ALA A 654 6.30 17.00 16.66
CA ALA A 654 6.59 18.41 16.45
C ALA A 654 8.10 18.71 16.49
N MET A 655 8.85 18.05 17.38
CA MET A 655 10.32 18.13 17.43
C MET A 655 10.97 17.59 16.16
N GLY A 656 10.45 16.49 15.60
CA GLY A 656 10.89 15.95 14.32
C GLY A 656 10.72 16.94 13.17
N ILE A 657 9.57 17.63 13.12
CA ILE A 657 9.30 18.66 12.11
C ILE A 657 10.27 19.84 12.25
N VAL A 658 10.51 20.33 13.48
CA VAL A 658 11.49 21.40 13.71
C VAL A 658 12.90 20.99 13.30
N ALA A 659 13.31 19.75 13.58
CA ALA A 659 14.62 19.26 13.19
C ALA A 659 14.80 19.26 11.66
N VAL A 660 13.78 18.82 10.91
CA VAL A 660 13.79 18.84 9.43
C VAL A 660 13.80 20.28 8.90
N LEU A 661 12.99 21.17 9.47
CA LEU A 661 12.98 22.60 9.11
C LEU A 661 14.33 23.27 9.35
N GLY A 662 14.97 23.00 10.49
CA GLY A 662 16.30 23.52 10.79
C GLY A 662 17.35 23.02 9.80
N GLN A 663 17.31 21.73 9.44
CA GLN A 663 18.19 21.17 8.41
C GLN A 663 17.95 21.79 7.03
N ALA A 664 16.69 22.00 6.63
CA ALA A 664 16.33 22.64 5.38
C ALA A 664 16.84 24.11 5.32
N LEU A 665 16.70 24.87 6.41
CA LEU A 665 17.23 26.23 6.53
C LEU A 665 18.76 26.27 6.41
N VAL A 666 19.48 25.38 7.08
CA VAL A 666 20.94 25.30 6.99
C VAL A 666 21.40 24.89 5.58
N ALA A 667 20.71 23.93 4.95
CA ALA A 667 21.00 23.54 3.57
C ALA A 667 20.74 24.71 2.59
N PHE A 668 19.64 25.45 2.78
CA PHE A 668 19.32 26.64 1.99
C PHE A 668 20.38 27.73 2.17
N GLN A 669 20.80 28.02 3.40
CA GLN A 669 21.88 28.98 3.68
C GLN A 669 23.18 28.61 2.96
N ARG A 670 23.58 27.33 3.00
CA ARG A 670 24.79 26.84 2.30
C ARG A 670 24.67 26.96 0.79
N ALA A 671 23.50 26.66 0.22
CA ALA A 671 23.26 26.79 -1.22
C ALA A 671 23.35 28.27 -1.66
N VAL A 672 22.77 29.19 -0.88
CA VAL A 672 22.86 30.63 -1.13
C VAL A 672 24.28 31.14 -0.97
N LEU A 673 25.04 30.65 0.01
CA LEU A 673 26.47 30.97 0.14
C LEU A 673 27.25 30.52 -1.10
N LYS A 674 27.05 29.27 -1.54
CA LYS A 674 27.70 28.74 -2.76
C LYS A 674 27.33 29.55 -4.01
N TRP A 675 26.07 29.95 -4.12
CA TRP A 675 25.61 30.84 -5.19
C TRP A 675 26.32 32.21 -5.14
N HIS A 676 26.41 32.82 -3.95
CA HIS A 676 27.09 34.10 -3.75
C HIS A 676 28.59 34.04 -4.06
N GLU A 677 29.21 32.88 -3.81
CA GLU A 677 30.62 32.63 -4.12
C GLU A 677 30.89 32.27 -5.58
N SER A 678 29.86 32.03 -6.39
CA SER A 678 30.02 31.68 -7.79
C SER A 678 30.70 32.80 -8.59
N ASP A 679 31.47 32.40 -9.59
CA ASP A 679 32.17 33.33 -10.49
C ASP A 679 31.23 34.32 -11.16
N ASP A 680 30.01 33.89 -11.50
CA ASP A 680 28.99 34.72 -12.16
C ASP A 680 28.55 35.89 -11.28
N VAL A 681 28.44 35.65 -9.97
CA VAL A 681 28.10 36.69 -8.98
C VAL A 681 29.33 37.52 -8.63
N ARG A 682 30.48 36.88 -8.40
CA ARG A 682 31.72 37.57 -8.00
C ARG A 682 32.31 38.46 -9.08
N ARG A 683 32.14 38.14 -10.37
CA ARG A 683 32.66 38.94 -11.49
C ARG A 683 31.69 40.01 -11.98
N SER A 684 30.43 39.97 -11.55
CA SER A 684 29.49 41.05 -11.90
C SER A 684 29.88 42.36 -11.20
N THR A 685 29.87 43.45 -11.96
CA THR A 685 30.09 44.82 -11.50
C THR A 685 28.83 45.67 -11.66
N GLY A 686 27.67 45.04 -11.83
CA GLY A 686 26.39 45.71 -12.08
C GLY A 686 25.22 44.74 -12.00
N GLU A 687 24.40 44.67 -13.05
CA GLU A 687 23.30 43.70 -13.11
C GLU A 687 23.81 42.26 -13.08
N LEU A 688 23.14 41.40 -12.32
CA LEU A 688 23.49 39.99 -12.25
C LEU A 688 23.14 39.29 -13.58
N PRO A 689 24.00 38.41 -14.10
CA PRO A 689 23.68 37.59 -15.26
C PRO A 689 22.39 36.78 -15.03
N GLN A 690 21.57 36.63 -16.07
CA GLN A 690 20.30 35.89 -15.99
C GLN A 690 20.48 34.49 -15.39
N ARG A 691 21.56 33.79 -15.78
CA ARG A 691 21.89 32.45 -15.25
C ARG A 691 22.06 32.43 -13.72
N ALA A 692 22.66 33.48 -13.15
CA ALA A 692 22.82 33.59 -11.70
C ALA A 692 21.47 33.83 -11.02
N LEU A 693 20.59 34.63 -11.63
CA LEU A 693 19.22 34.85 -11.13
C LEU A 693 18.37 33.58 -11.20
N ASP A 694 18.43 32.84 -12.30
CA ASP A 694 17.72 31.57 -12.48
C ASP A 694 18.18 30.53 -11.45
N THR A 695 19.49 30.45 -11.21
CA THR A 695 20.06 29.57 -10.18
C THR A 695 19.56 29.93 -8.78
N LEU A 696 19.55 31.22 -8.42
CA LEU A 696 19.01 31.66 -7.13
C LEU A 696 17.51 31.36 -7.01
N HIS A 697 16.75 31.54 -8.10
CA HIS A 697 15.34 31.24 -8.16
C HIS A 697 15.08 29.74 -7.94
N GLU A 698 15.89 28.87 -8.56
CA GLU A 698 15.80 27.41 -8.39
C GLU A 698 16.10 27.00 -6.95
N ILE A 699 17.13 27.58 -6.32
CA ILE A 699 17.45 27.34 -4.89
C ILE A 699 16.25 27.72 -4.01
N CYS A 700 15.67 28.90 -4.24
CA CYS A 700 14.50 29.37 -3.47
C CYS A 700 13.29 28.45 -3.67
N ARG A 701 12.99 28.08 -4.92
CA ARG A 701 11.87 27.18 -5.26
C ARG A 701 12.05 25.80 -4.62
N THR A 702 13.27 25.29 -4.58
CA THR A 702 13.58 24.00 -3.94
C THR A 702 13.33 24.07 -2.44
N TYR A 703 13.74 25.15 -1.78
CA TYR A 703 13.41 25.37 -0.36
C TYR A 703 11.90 25.45 -0.12
N ASP A 704 11.18 26.24 -0.93
CA ASP A 704 9.73 26.39 -0.81
C ASP A 704 9.03 25.04 -0.97
N ALA A 705 9.40 24.25 -1.98
CA ALA A 705 8.84 22.92 -2.19
C ALA A 705 9.12 21.97 -1.02
N VAL A 706 10.32 22.00 -0.43
CA VAL A 706 10.64 21.16 0.74
C VAL A 706 9.80 21.56 1.95
N VAL A 707 9.57 22.86 2.17
CA VAL A 707 8.81 23.36 3.32
C VAL A 707 7.29 23.22 3.11
N GLU A 708 6.79 23.32 1.88
CA GLU A 708 5.37 23.21 1.54
C GLU A 708 4.74 21.88 1.98
N TYR A 709 5.50 20.78 1.92
CA TYR A 709 5.03 19.46 2.34
C TYR A 709 5.16 19.19 3.85
N LEU A 710 5.77 20.11 4.62
CA LEU A 710 5.90 19.94 6.06
C LEU A 710 4.62 20.41 6.77
N PRO A 711 4.01 19.58 7.62
CA PRO A 711 2.74 19.92 8.27
C PRO A 711 2.97 20.92 9.42
N LEU A 712 3.17 22.21 9.11
CA LEU A 712 3.49 23.26 10.10
C LEU A 712 2.42 23.41 11.21
N HIS A 713 1.18 23.00 10.95
CA HIS A 713 0.12 22.95 11.96
C HIS A 713 0.42 21.96 13.11
N LYS A 714 1.23 20.93 12.87
CA LYS A 714 1.66 19.98 13.89
C LYS A 714 2.76 20.53 14.82
N LEU A 715 3.21 21.78 14.62
CA LEU A 715 4.07 22.49 15.57
C LEU A 715 3.30 23.05 16.79
N GLU A 716 1.96 23.01 16.76
CA GLU A 716 1.10 23.57 17.81
C GLU A 716 1.41 23.03 19.23
N PRO A 717 1.73 21.74 19.45
CA PRO A 717 2.13 21.24 20.76
C PRO A 717 3.33 22.00 21.34
N LEU A 718 4.31 22.38 20.51
CA LEU A 718 5.48 23.13 20.98
C LEU A 718 5.14 24.59 21.31
N VAL A 719 4.23 25.20 20.54
CA VAL A 719 3.75 26.57 20.79
C VAL A 719 3.00 26.66 22.12
N HIS A 720 2.26 25.61 22.47
CA HIS A 720 1.47 25.52 23.70
C HIS A 720 2.29 25.21 24.95
N LEU A 721 3.52 24.74 24.81
CA LEU A 721 4.41 24.53 25.94
C LEU A 721 4.83 25.87 26.55
N THR A 722 4.93 25.89 27.87
CA THR A 722 5.48 27.04 28.59
C THR A 722 6.98 27.11 28.25
N PRO A 723 7.53 28.29 27.90
CA PRO A 723 8.96 28.46 27.69
C PRO A 723 9.73 27.97 28.93
N TRP A 724 10.77 27.18 28.68
CA TRP A 724 11.68 26.65 29.69
C TRP A 724 12.32 27.75 30.54
N THR A 725 12.51 28.94 29.97
CA THR A 725 13.08 30.12 30.64
C THR A 725 12.10 30.90 31.53
N ALA A 726 10.80 30.57 31.55
CA ALA A 726 9.78 31.38 32.21
C ALA A 726 9.22 30.68 33.47
N PRO A 727 9.75 30.96 34.68
CA PRO A 727 9.14 30.51 35.92
C PRO A 727 7.96 31.41 36.29
N GLY A 728 6.72 30.92 36.17
CA GLY A 728 5.51 31.56 36.73
C GLY A 728 4.50 32.07 35.69
N GLY A 729 3.29 31.51 35.75
CA GLY A 729 2.20 31.69 34.80
C GLY A 729 1.52 33.07 34.85
N ALA A 730 1.45 33.68 33.67
CA ALA A 730 0.50 34.68 33.15
C ALA A 730 1.09 35.32 31.88
N VAL A 731 2.40 35.60 31.89
CA VAL A 731 3.15 36.21 30.77
C VAL A 731 3.44 35.18 29.64
N ALA A 732 3.56 33.89 30.00
CA ALA A 732 3.79 32.80 29.05
C ALA A 732 2.59 32.51 28.12
N ASP A 733 1.36 32.84 28.56
CA ASP A 733 0.13 32.60 27.79
C ASP A 733 -0.14 33.72 26.79
N LEU A 734 0.19 34.97 27.14
CA LEU A 734 0.09 36.13 26.24
C LEU A 734 1.07 36.06 25.06
N SER A 735 2.11 35.21 25.15
CA SER A 735 3.16 35.08 24.12
C SER A 735 2.94 33.94 23.13
N ARG A 736 1.93 33.07 23.31
CA ARG A 736 1.68 31.93 22.40
C ARG A 736 1.32 32.36 20.97
N PRO A 737 0.36 33.30 20.75
CA PRO A 737 0.04 33.76 19.40
C PRO A 737 1.20 34.49 18.73
N ALA A 738 1.99 35.23 19.52
CA ALA A 738 3.16 35.95 19.04
C ALA A 738 4.30 35.00 18.60
N ARG A 739 4.58 33.93 19.35
CA ARG A 739 5.56 32.90 18.95
C ARG A 739 5.15 32.18 17.67
N ARG A 740 3.86 31.82 17.57
CA ARG A 740 3.31 31.18 16.36
C ARG A 740 3.40 32.10 15.15
N ALA A 741 3.01 33.36 15.31
CA ALA A 741 3.11 34.36 14.25
C ALA A 741 4.56 34.57 13.81
N ARG A 742 5.51 34.65 14.75
CA ARG A 742 6.94 34.82 14.47
C ARG A 742 7.53 33.65 13.69
N VAL A 743 7.27 32.40 14.09
CA VAL A 743 7.77 31.24 13.34
C VAL A 743 7.13 31.14 11.97
N ARG A 744 5.83 31.45 11.84
CA ARG A 744 5.19 31.49 10.54
C ARG A 744 5.78 32.58 9.64
N GLU A 745 5.93 33.79 10.16
CA GLU A 745 6.48 34.95 9.45
C GLU A 745 7.90 34.71 8.94
N HIS A 746 8.76 34.10 9.77
CA HIS A 746 10.14 33.81 9.39
C HIS A 746 10.31 32.56 8.53
N LEU A 747 9.32 31.67 8.43
CA LEU A 747 9.41 30.48 7.58
C LEU A 747 8.67 30.63 6.26
N GLU A 748 7.43 31.16 6.27
CA GLU A 748 6.55 31.25 5.09
C GLU A 748 6.91 32.43 4.15
N GLY A 749 8.05 33.10 4.34
CA GLY A 749 8.49 34.20 3.47
C GLY A 749 10.00 34.32 3.29
N ILE A 750 10.79 33.44 3.91
CA ILE A 750 12.26 33.60 3.94
C ILE A 750 12.89 33.47 2.56
N SER A 751 12.38 32.60 1.68
CA SER A 751 12.89 32.45 0.31
C SER A 751 12.76 33.74 -0.50
N ALA A 752 11.60 34.40 -0.43
CA ALA A 752 11.34 35.66 -1.10
C ALA A 752 12.21 36.80 -0.53
N GLN A 753 12.33 36.87 0.80
CA GLN A 753 13.16 37.87 1.49
C GLN A 753 14.66 37.69 1.20
N VAL A 754 15.15 36.45 1.23
CA VAL A 754 16.53 36.08 0.90
C VAL A 754 16.80 36.43 -0.55
N ARG A 755 15.92 36.04 -1.49
CA ARG A 755 16.08 36.38 -2.92
C ARG A 755 16.19 37.87 -3.14
N HIS A 756 15.23 38.65 -2.60
CA HIS A 756 15.22 40.10 -2.78
C HIS A 756 16.47 40.76 -2.16
N THR A 757 16.82 40.36 -0.94
CA THR A 757 17.98 40.94 -0.23
C THR A 757 19.30 40.55 -0.88
N ALA A 758 19.44 39.30 -1.31
CA ALA A 758 20.65 38.79 -1.97
C ALA A 758 20.89 39.49 -3.31
N VAL A 759 19.85 39.64 -4.15
CA VAL A 759 19.96 40.38 -5.42
C VAL A 759 20.31 41.84 -5.17
N ARG A 760 19.63 42.49 -4.22
CA ARG A 760 19.89 43.90 -3.88
C ARG A 760 21.34 44.09 -3.44
N VAL A 761 21.83 43.28 -2.50
CA VAL A 761 23.19 43.41 -1.96
C VAL A 761 24.26 43.11 -3.00
N ALA A 762 24.04 42.08 -3.84
CA ALA A 762 24.95 41.75 -4.92
C ALA A 762 25.03 42.87 -5.98
N SER A 763 23.91 43.58 -6.24
CA SER A 763 23.88 44.72 -7.16
C SER A 763 24.44 46.03 -6.57
N SER A 764 24.35 46.23 -5.24
CA SER A 764 24.78 47.47 -4.57
C SER A 764 26.20 47.43 -4.01
N GLY A 765 26.80 46.24 -3.86
CA GLY A 765 28.04 46.04 -3.11
C GLY A 765 29.34 46.52 -3.76
N ARG A 766 29.31 47.25 -4.88
CA ARG A 766 30.53 47.71 -5.60
C ARG A 766 30.46 49.12 -6.21
N SER A 767 29.50 49.95 -5.77
CA SER A 767 29.48 51.39 -6.10
C SER A 767 30.40 52.21 -5.21
#